data_AF-A0A3D2TZT9-F1
#
_entry.id   AF-A0A3D2TZT9-F1
#
_cell.length_a   1.000
_cell.length_b   1.000
_cell.length_c   1.000
_cell.angle_alpha   90.00
_cell.angle_beta   90.00
_cell.angle_gamma   90.00
#
_symmetry.space_group_name_H-M   'P 1'
#
loop_
_entity.id
_entity.type
_entity.pdbx_description
1 polymer ?
#
loop_
_entity_poly.entity_id
_entity_poly.type
_entity_poly.pdbx_seq_one_letter_code
_entity_poly.pdbx_strand_id
1 'polypeptide(L)'
;MEIAAFEKKTVVDLFPTDRLLDVQITVAEADWDKIRNQTRNFYDALQASRKENPVKGPYVYVNASVTIDGIEFPDVGIRKKGFLGSQNSIRPSLKIKLNHVDKKAKLGGQTVLTFNNNNQDTSQMSQFMGYALFNAAGSPAPRCALARLTVNGKNLGVYSHVEPIRKPLLRRGFGNDRGTVYEGTVTDFFPGWEGSFERKIGKDRRARRKIKQLIGVLQGEISGNTILGSQAMGRGWVPTSNGEDGRGIRAAYPGATTDASLNALEERIASLRTTLATVTPDLAAAQKKWEAANTNPTVALSPWSVIGPFQATSFDEAFKKAFPPEIKIELAKSYAKDGNEFKYDEKSKEAEKLRLLIVDGQNNHNWRATTQVLRSFLARTGRFSVEVVTSPPPRGTDTAWSRFRPAFDKFDVVLSNYNGQAWPAPVQAGLVKYIANGGAMVIVHAANNAFPQWGEFNKMIGIGWRGIEAGSRVTIGDNGKVVRIPKGQGPGAGSGPEHPFSVVTRDRQHPVMRGIPTEWMHFRDELYHGLRGPAVDMHILATAYSAKDKGGTSAHEPMVWWVPYGKGRVFTTVMGHGDYSMKCVGFQTIVGRGAEWAATGEVSLPVPRNFPTAEKTSVVDPLQWVEVKRIRDGRPFPLSPQAFSATYLFRTITSPTARKLPVILGSDDGIKLWLNGKLQFEKKELRSVMPATDRTELDLVPGENRILMKIINSGGSAGLFFRPLQKRFPPLVLAALRVPVGDRTKDQKKVLTDYHLAIAPSLQPIREELATLAGQHYKHWTALDFDASNWTAGRNGAGFETGEGFELLISEPFDFQADMFGKSTSMYLRFPFELEDLAAVRGDLILKMKYDDGFVAYLNGHRIASANAPNPIRWNSRATRGHGDPQAVEFETFNISEHREKFRKGKNVLAIHGLNVAPGSTDMLILPEIQVNEITMEQAIGELVDLDAFYRFWAIEGLLGFWDGYTANRNNFFIYLNPESDKFHFLPWGGDCMFEKRSRLRVDPRAPISVKTMGRVAHRLYQIKSVRQRYLKTLKQILDEHWNEEQLIAETHRIEAMLKPGDLAPSQVRTMPGKLFGLRQFINTRRVDIEKETAAGMPIWTAAPGPPPQLQPPNVQGRGNPRTGN
;
A
#
# COMPACT_ATOMS: atom_id res chain seq x y z
N MET A 1 -29.89 -34.45 -36.07
CA MET A 1 -29.17 -33.17 -35.85
C MET A 1 -29.86 -32.26 -34.82
N GLU A 2 -31.18 -32.37 -34.58
CA GLU A 2 -31.90 -31.50 -33.62
C GLU A 2 -31.83 -31.93 -32.14
N ILE A 3 -31.61 -33.21 -31.83
CA ILE A 3 -31.57 -33.70 -30.43
C ILE A 3 -30.34 -33.19 -29.67
N ALA A 4 -29.19 -33.08 -30.33
CA ALA A 4 -27.95 -32.53 -29.74
C ALA A 4 -28.00 -31.00 -29.51
N ALA A 5 -28.89 -30.29 -30.20
CA ALA A 5 -29.12 -28.86 -29.97
C ALA A 5 -30.10 -28.60 -28.82
N PHE A 6 -30.98 -29.56 -28.51
CA PHE A 6 -31.94 -29.46 -27.42
C PHE A 6 -31.32 -29.76 -26.04
N GLU A 7 -30.36 -30.68 -25.96
CA GLU A 7 -29.59 -30.93 -24.71
C GLU A 7 -28.70 -29.75 -24.29
N LYS A 8 -28.33 -28.85 -25.22
CA LYS A 8 -27.56 -27.64 -24.90
C LYS A 8 -28.38 -26.54 -24.19
N LYS A 9 -29.71 -26.62 -24.17
CA LYS A 9 -30.60 -25.61 -23.57
C LYS A 9 -31.02 -25.90 -22.12
N THR A 10 -30.64 -27.03 -21.54
CA THR A 10 -31.11 -27.46 -20.20
C THR A 10 -30.09 -27.35 -19.06
N VAL A 11 -28.90 -26.78 -19.31
CA VAL A 11 -27.89 -26.54 -18.26
C VAL A 11 -27.75 -25.06 -17.99
N VAL A 12 -28.41 -24.56 -16.94
CA VAL A 12 -28.11 -23.22 -16.41
C VAL A 12 -26.68 -23.22 -15.87
N ASP A 13 -25.83 -22.39 -16.48
CA ASP A 13 -24.54 -22.06 -15.89
C ASP A 13 -24.78 -21.23 -14.63
N LEU A 14 -24.48 -21.83 -13.47
CA LEU A 14 -24.63 -21.18 -12.17
C LEU A 14 -23.52 -20.16 -11.88
N PHE A 15 -22.39 -20.24 -12.56
CA PHE A 15 -21.27 -19.35 -12.32
C PHE A 15 -20.83 -18.64 -13.61
N PRO A 16 -21.74 -17.94 -14.31
CA PRO A 16 -21.40 -17.25 -15.53
C PRO A 16 -20.40 -16.14 -15.23
N THR A 17 -19.43 -15.97 -16.13
CA THR A 17 -18.39 -14.94 -16.00
C THR A 17 -18.64 -13.73 -16.90
N ASP A 18 -19.58 -13.83 -17.83
CA ASP A 18 -19.86 -12.88 -18.92
C ASP A 18 -21.21 -12.17 -18.81
N ARG A 19 -22.08 -12.60 -17.88
CA ARG A 19 -23.37 -11.97 -17.58
C ARG A 19 -23.73 -12.05 -16.10
N LEU A 20 -24.74 -11.28 -15.71
CA LEU A 20 -25.39 -11.38 -14.39
C LEU A 20 -26.35 -12.58 -14.38
N LEU A 21 -26.33 -13.35 -13.30
CA LEU A 21 -27.37 -14.33 -12.98
C LEU A 21 -28.62 -13.58 -12.51
N ASP A 22 -29.80 -13.87 -13.06
CA ASP A 22 -31.06 -13.27 -12.60
C ASP A 22 -31.69 -14.14 -11.53
N VAL A 23 -31.86 -13.59 -10.33
CA VAL A 23 -32.41 -14.32 -9.17
C VAL A 23 -33.59 -13.55 -8.60
N GLN A 24 -34.78 -14.14 -8.72
CA GLN A 24 -36.03 -13.56 -8.26
C GLN A 24 -36.57 -14.40 -7.11
N ILE A 25 -36.82 -13.79 -5.96
CA ILE A 25 -37.26 -14.48 -4.74
C ILE A 25 -38.64 -13.95 -4.37
N THR A 26 -39.55 -14.87 -4.07
CA THR A 26 -40.88 -14.55 -3.51
C THR A 26 -40.98 -15.17 -2.13
N VAL A 27 -41.28 -14.33 -1.13
CA VAL A 27 -41.34 -14.72 0.28
C VAL A 27 -42.42 -13.90 0.99
N ALA A 28 -43.10 -14.48 1.98
CA ALA A 28 -44.05 -13.73 2.80
C ALA A 28 -43.38 -12.51 3.46
N GLU A 29 -44.03 -11.34 3.46
CA GLU A 29 -43.42 -10.10 3.96
C GLU A 29 -42.98 -10.21 5.43
N ALA A 30 -43.78 -10.86 6.28
CA ALA A 30 -43.43 -11.11 7.67
C ALA A 30 -42.15 -11.94 7.83
N ASP A 31 -41.96 -12.95 6.97
CA ASP A 31 -40.77 -13.79 6.97
C ASP A 31 -39.55 -13.04 6.41
N TRP A 32 -39.73 -12.21 5.39
CA TRP A 32 -38.68 -11.32 4.89
C TRP A 32 -38.21 -10.33 5.97
N ASP A 33 -39.15 -9.69 6.65
CA ASP A 33 -38.89 -8.76 7.76
C ASP A 33 -38.18 -9.44 8.92
N LYS A 34 -38.61 -10.66 9.26
CA LYS A 34 -37.95 -11.49 10.26
C LYS A 34 -36.50 -11.74 9.90
N ILE A 35 -36.20 -12.30 8.73
CA ILE A 35 -34.82 -12.69 8.40
C ILE A 35 -33.90 -11.48 8.18
N ARG A 36 -34.38 -10.39 7.57
CA ARG A 36 -33.52 -9.22 7.28
C ARG A 36 -33.10 -8.47 8.54
N ASN A 37 -33.92 -8.51 9.59
CA ASN A 37 -33.66 -7.83 10.87
C ASN A 37 -32.92 -8.70 11.91
N GLN A 38 -32.69 -9.99 11.65
CA GLN A 38 -31.83 -10.81 12.52
C GLN A 38 -30.40 -10.25 12.57
N THR A 39 -29.83 -10.14 13.77
CA THR A 39 -28.48 -9.61 13.98
C THR A 39 -27.62 -10.50 14.89
N ARG A 40 -26.32 -10.22 14.91
CA ARG A 40 -25.30 -10.78 15.80
C ARG A 40 -24.45 -9.63 16.33
N ASN A 41 -24.20 -9.59 17.64
CA ASN A 41 -23.33 -8.60 18.27
C ASN A 41 -21.93 -9.19 18.58
N PHE A 42 -20.99 -8.32 18.99
CA PHE A 42 -19.60 -8.71 19.29
C PHE A 42 -19.48 -9.67 20.48
N TYR A 43 -20.30 -9.52 21.53
CA TYR A 43 -20.22 -10.34 22.73
C TYR A 43 -20.65 -11.78 22.43
N ASP A 44 -21.78 -11.98 21.74
CA ASP A 44 -22.22 -13.31 21.32
C ASP A 44 -21.24 -13.96 20.34
N ALA A 45 -20.64 -13.14 19.47
CA ALA A 45 -19.70 -13.59 18.46
C ALA A 45 -18.33 -14.01 19.03
N LEU A 46 -17.89 -13.35 20.10
CA LEU A 46 -16.55 -13.49 20.66
C LEU A 46 -16.54 -14.01 22.11
N GLN A 47 -17.63 -14.57 22.61
CA GLN A 47 -17.72 -15.20 23.94
C GLN A 47 -16.65 -16.27 24.18
N ALA A 48 -16.19 -16.43 25.42
CA ALA A 48 -15.10 -17.36 25.78
C ALA A 48 -15.34 -18.83 25.32
N SER A 49 -16.59 -19.30 25.39
CA SER A 49 -16.96 -20.67 24.97
C SER A 49 -16.66 -20.98 23.50
N ARG A 50 -16.39 -19.97 22.67
CA ARG A 50 -15.96 -20.12 21.27
C ARG A 50 -14.66 -20.90 21.11
N LYS A 51 -13.81 -20.89 22.15
CA LYS A 51 -12.55 -21.65 22.18
C LYS A 51 -12.84 -23.15 22.04
N GLU A 52 -13.89 -23.61 22.71
CA GLU A 52 -14.23 -25.03 22.83
C GLU A 52 -15.34 -25.46 21.87
N ASN A 53 -16.18 -24.52 21.42
CA ASN A 53 -17.36 -24.84 20.62
C ASN A 53 -17.61 -23.81 19.51
N PRO A 54 -18.17 -24.21 18.35
CA PRO A 54 -18.61 -23.26 17.34
C PRO A 54 -19.71 -22.32 17.86
N VAL A 55 -19.68 -21.06 17.41
CA VAL A 55 -20.67 -20.05 17.82
C VAL A 55 -22.02 -20.28 17.15
N LYS A 56 -23.09 -20.40 17.94
CA LYS A 56 -24.45 -20.61 17.42
C LYS A 56 -24.89 -19.47 16.49
N GLY A 57 -25.51 -19.83 15.37
CA GLY A 57 -26.06 -18.90 14.38
C GLY A 57 -27.40 -18.30 14.84
N PRO A 58 -27.61 -16.97 14.76
CA PRO A 58 -28.93 -16.38 15.03
C PRO A 58 -29.89 -16.48 13.84
N TYR A 59 -29.44 -17.00 12.69
CA TYR A 59 -30.17 -16.94 11.43
C TYR A 59 -30.99 -18.21 11.19
N VAL A 60 -32.29 -18.02 10.93
CA VAL A 60 -33.25 -19.11 10.70
C VAL A 60 -33.65 -19.18 9.23
N TYR A 61 -34.04 -20.36 8.76
CA TYR A 61 -34.65 -20.52 7.44
C TYR A 61 -36.14 -20.19 7.50
N VAL A 62 -36.64 -19.58 6.43
CA VAL A 62 -38.07 -19.38 6.13
C VAL A 62 -38.37 -19.92 4.74
N ASN A 63 -39.63 -20.27 4.47
CA ASN A 63 -40.05 -20.78 3.17
C ASN A 63 -40.15 -19.65 2.14
N ALA A 64 -39.79 -19.94 0.90
CA ALA A 64 -39.86 -19.03 -0.23
C ALA A 64 -39.90 -19.82 -1.53
N SER A 65 -40.27 -19.16 -2.62
CA SER A 65 -39.96 -19.63 -3.97
C SER A 65 -38.84 -18.78 -4.58
N VAL A 66 -38.09 -19.36 -5.52
CA VAL A 66 -37.05 -18.65 -6.26
C VAL A 66 -37.06 -19.04 -7.72
N THR A 67 -36.87 -18.06 -8.59
CA THR A 67 -36.59 -18.25 -10.01
C THR A 67 -35.14 -17.85 -10.28
N ILE A 68 -34.38 -18.74 -10.93
CA ILE A 68 -32.97 -18.53 -11.29
C ILE A 68 -32.84 -18.68 -12.79
N ASP A 69 -32.55 -17.58 -13.51
CA ASP A 69 -32.52 -17.53 -14.97
C ASP A 69 -33.74 -18.20 -15.63
N GLY A 70 -34.93 -17.98 -15.05
CA GLY A 70 -36.20 -18.55 -15.53
C GLY A 70 -36.52 -19.96 -15.03
N ILE A 71 -35.62 -20.65 -14.31
CA ILE A 71 -35.92 -21.93 -13.67
C ILE A 71 -36.53 -21.70 -12.29
N GLU A 72 -37.76 -22.16 -12.11
CA GLU A 72 -38.51 -22.04 -10.86
C GLU A 72 -38.20 -23.16 -9.86
N PHE A 73 -38.07 -22.77 -8.59
CA PHE A 73 -38.00 -23.64 -7.43
C PHE A 73 -39.07 -23.18 -6.41
N PRO A 74 -40.22 -23.86 -6.34
CA PRO A 74 -41.36 -23.37 -5.56
C PRO A 74 -41.15 -23.49 -4.04
N ASP A 75 -40.38 -24.48 -3.59
CA ASP A 75 -40.27 -24.83 -2.16
C ASP A 75 -38.82 -24.80 -1.63
N VAL A 76 -38.25 -23.59 -1.57
CA VAL A 76 -36.89 -23.36 -1.08
C VAL A 76 -36.89 -22.75 0.32
N GLY A 77 -35.75 -22.88 1.01
CA GLY A 77 -35.52 -22.25 2.30
C GLY A 77 -34.55 -21.09 2.12
N ILE A 78 -34.93 -19.88 2.51
CA ILE A 78 -34.04 -18.72 2.51
C ILE A 78 -33.66 -18.31 3.92
N ARG A 79 -32.44 -17.83 4.11
CA ARG A 79 -32.01 -17.22 5.38
C ARG A 79 -30.98 -16.12 5.18
N LYS A 80 -30.88 -15.24 6.16
CA LYS A 80 -29.76 -14.31 6.27
C LYS A 80 -28.45 -15.06 6.52
N LYS A 81 -27.38 -14.50 5.97
CA LYS A 81 -25.99 -14.86 6.20
C LYS A 81 -25.25 -13.61 6.67
N GLY A 82 -24.33 -13.77 7.61
CA GLY A 82 -23.36 -12.73 7.90
C GLY A 82 -22.57 -12.99 9.17
N PHE A 83 -21.47 -12.26 9.29
CA PHE A 83 -20.80 -12.02 10.55
C PHE A 83 -20.87 -10.51 10.85
N LEU A 84 -20.02 -9.98 11.72
CA LEU A 84 -20.12 -8.58 12.18
C LEU A 84 -20.08 -7.54 11.04
N GLY A 85 -19.17 -7.66 10.07
CA GLY A 85 -18.97 -6.66 9.01
C GLY A 85 -19.97 -6.69 7.83
N SER A 86 -20.66 -7.81 7.63
CA SER A 86 -21.53 -8.02 6.46
C SER A 86 -23.02 -7.86 6.75
N GLN A 87 -23.38 -7.49 7.99
CA GLN A 87 -24.77 -7.31 8.42
C GLN A 87 -25.40 -6.07 7.79
N ASN A 88 -26.56 -6.25 7.17
CA ASN A 88 -27.34 -5.18 6.58
C ASN A 88 -28.82 -5.61 6.56
N SER A 89 -29.74 -4.77 7.02
CA SER A 89 -31.19 -5.05 7.07
C SER A 89 -31.94 -4.60 5.82
N ILE A 90 -31.31 -3.80 4.97
CA ILE A 90 -31.86 -3.34 3.68
C ILE A 90 -31.44 -4.32 2.57
N ARG A 91 -30.16 -4.71 2.57
CA ARG A 91 -29.55 -5.63 1.59
C ARG A 91 -28.80 -6.76 2.32
N PRO A 92 -29.50 -7.71 2.96
CA PRO A 92 -28.86 -8.81 3.67
C PRO A 92 -28.13 -9.73 2.70
N SER A 93 -26.99 -10.32 3.12
CA SER A 93 -26.45 -11.50 2.42
C SER A 93 -27.37 -12.69 2.66
N LEU A 94 -27.55 -13.54 1.66
CA LEU A 94 -28.54 -14.61 1.68
C LEU A 94 -27.90 -15.98 1.43
N LYS A 95 -28.48 -17.01 2.04
CA LYS A 95 -28.34 -18.39 1.59
C LYS A 95 -29.69 -18.93 1.18
N ILE A 96 -29.73 -19.55 0.00
CA ILE A 96 -30.90 -20.25 -0.52
C ILE A 96 -30.59 -21.73 -0.46
N LYS A 97 -31.42 -22.50 0.22
CA LYS A 97 -31.36 -23.95 0.29
C LYS A 97 -32.43 -24.50 -0.65
N LEU A 98 -32.01 -24.94 -1.84
CA LEU A 98 -32.91 -25.49 -2.86
C LEU A 98 -33.60 -26.75 -2.34
N ASN A 99 -32.86 -27.58 -1.60
CA ASN A 99 -33.39 -28.83 -1.05
C ASN A 99 -34.03 -28.68 0.34
N HIS A 100 -34.72 -27.56 0.57
CA HIS A 100 -35.39 -27.32 1.85
C HIS A 100 -36.56 -28.26 2.05
N VAL A 101 -37.48 -28.30 1.09
CA VAL A 101 -38.62 -29.24 1.06
C VAL A 101 -38.29 -30.43 0.17
N ASP A 102 -38.13 -30.22 -1.14
CA ASP A 102 -37.71 -31.29 -2.07
C ASP A 102 -36.24 -31.67 -1.83
N LYS A 103 -36.00 -32.84 -1.23
CA LYS A 103 -34.64 -33.29 -0.90
C LYS A 103 -33.77 -33.57 -2.12
N LYS A 104 -34.36 -33.72 -3.32
CA LYS A 104 -33.64 -33.96 -4.58
C LYS A 104 -33.29 -32.66 -5.32
N ALA A 105 -33.95 -31.54 -5.01
CA ALA A 105 -33.73 -30.26 -5.67
C ALA A 105 -32.26 -29.81 -5.61
N LYS A 106 -31.69 -29.57 -6.79
CA LYS A 106 -30.32 -29.08 -6.99
C LYS A 106 -30.21 -28.38 -8.33
N LEU A 107 -29.31 -27.42 -8.43
CA LEU A 107 -28.98 -26.73 -9.68
C LEU A 107 -27.46 -26.73 -9.83
N GLY A 108 -26.93 -27.09 -11.01
CA GLY A 108 -25.48 -27.20 -11.24
C GLY A 108 -24.73 -28.05 -10.20
N GLY A 109 -25.39 -29.07 -9.63
CA GLY A 109 -24.87 -29.92 -8.55
C GLY A 109 -24.90 -29.30 -7.14
N GLN A 110 -25.32 -28.05 -7.01
CA GLN A 110 -25.46 -27.34 -5.74
C GLN A 110 -26.86 -27.49 -5.15
N THR A 111 -26.93 -27.73 -3.84
CA THR A 111 -28.19 -27.74 -3.06
C THR A 111 -28.37 -26.48 -2.22
N VAL A 112 -27.31 -25.68 -2.11
CA VAL A 112 -27.31 -24.41 -1.38
C VAL A 112 -26.60 -23.38 -2.27
N LEU A 113 -27.17 -22.20 -2.37
CA LEU A 113 -26.60 -21.05 -3.08
C LEU A 113 -26.27 -19.96 -2.07
N THR A 114 -25.14 -19.28 -2.24
CA THR A 114 -24.70 -18.19 -1.35
C THR A 114 -24.62 -16.89 -2.15
N PHE A 115 -25.26 -15.84 -1.64
CA PHE A 115 -25.27 -14.51 -2.25
C PHE A 115 -24.76 -13.50 -1.22
N ASN A 116 -23.54 -13.00 -1.42
CA ASN A 116 -22.94 -11.99 -0.57
C ASN A 116 -23.33 -10.60 -1.07
N ASN A 117 -23.80 -9.74 -0.16
CA ASN A 117 -24.36 -8.42 -0.44
C ASN A 117 -23.34 -7.35 -0.85
N ASN A 118 -22.05 -7.70 -0.90
CA ASN A 118 -20.95 -6.81 -1.27
C ASN A 118 -20.95 -5.51 -0.43
N ASN A 119 -21.27 -5.61 0.86
CA ASN A 119 -21.27 -4.46 1.78
C ASN A 119 -19.83 -3.99 2.08
N GLN A 120 -18.87 -4.91 2.16
CA GLN A 120 -17.45 -4.61 2.35
C GLN A 120 -16.71 -4.50 1.01
N ASP A 121 -17.03 -5.39 0.06
CA ASP A 121 -16.58 -5.31 -1.34
C ASP A 121 -17.41 -4.32 -2.14
N THR A 122 -17.14 -3.05 -1.93
CA THR A 122 -17.84 -1.97 -2.65
C THR A 122 -17.40 -1.83 -4.10
N SER A 123 -16.32 -2.50 -4.53
CA SER A 123 -15.90 -2.60 -5.94
C SER A 123 -16.79 -3.53 -6.77
N GLN A 124 -17.49 -4.47 -6.11
CA GLN A 124 -18.24 -5.57 -6.71
C GLN A 124 -17.38 -6.64 -7.41
N MET A 125 -16.05 -6.51 -7.41
CA MET A 125 -15.14 -7.35 -8.20
C MET A 125 -14.15 -8.14 -7.35
N SER A 126 -13.96 -7.79 -6.07
CA SER A 126 -12.90 -8.34 -5.21
C SER A 126 -13.03 -9.86 -5.09
N GLN A 127 -14.23 -10.36 -4.76
CA GLN A 127 -14.48 -11.81 -4.66
C GLN A 127 -14.40 -12.51 -6.02
N PHE A 128 -14.96 -11.88 -7.06
CA PHE A 128 -15.02 -12.44 -8.41
C PHE A 128 -13.61 -12.69 -8.96
N MET A 129 -12.78 -11.65 -8.95
CA MET A 129 -11.40 -11.72 -9.46
C MET A 129 -10.48 -12.51 -8.51
N GLY A 130 -10.64 -12.31 -7.20
CA GLY A 130 -9.77 -12.94 -6.20
C GLY A 130 -9.85 -14.46 -6.25
N TYR A 131 -11.06 -15.04 -6.23
CA TYR A 131 -11.19 -16.49 -6.33
C TYR A 131 -10.83 -17.04 -7.71
N ALA A 132 -11.03 -16.28 -8.78
CA ALA A 132 -10.55 -16.67 -10.11
C ALA A 132 -9.02 -16.80 -10.12
N LEU A 133 -8.29 -15.86 -9.50
CA LEU A 133 -6.84 -15.91 -9.37
C LEU A 133 -6.37 -17.12 -8.53
N PHE A 134 -7.06 -17.43 -7.42
CA PHE A 134 -6.77 -18.64 -6.65
C PHE A 134 -6.87 -19.90 -7.51
N ASN A 135 -7.98 -20.07 -8.25
CA ASN A 135 -8.17 -21.24 -9.10
C ASN A 135 -7.16 -21.28 -10.26
N ALA A 136 -6.85 -20.14 -10.89
CA ALA A 136 -5.88 -20.05 -11.98
C ALA A 136 -4.47 -20.47 -11.52
N ALA A 137 -4.09 -20.11 -10.29
CA ALA A 137 -2.83 -20.48 -9.66
C ALA A 137 -2.84 -21.90 -9.05
N GLY A 138 -3.82 -22.74 -9.36
CA GLY A 138 -3.91 -24.13 -8.90
C GLY A 138 -4.19 -24.26 -7.39
N SER A 139 -4.74 -23.23 -6.74
CA SER A 139 -5.20 -23.28 -5.36
C SER A 139 -6.73 -23.37 -5.35
N PRO A 140 -7.33 -24.54 -5.05
CA PRO A 140 -8.79 -24.70 -5.08
C PRO A 140 -9.52 -23.61 -4.28
N ALA A 141 -10.46 -22.93 -4.92
CA ALA A 141 -11.24 -21.86 -4.30
C ALA A 141 -12.67 -21.84 -4.86
N PRO A 142 -13.64 -21.24 -4.16
CA PRO A 142 -14.99 -21.04 -4.70
C PRO A 142 -15.00 -20.48 -6.12
N ARG A 143 -15.86 -20.99 -7.01
CA ARG A 143 -16.27 -20.17 -8.16
C ARG A 143 -17.10 -18.99 -7.69
N CYS A 144 -17.07 -17.89 -8.44
CA CYS A 144 -17.84 -16.70 -8.13
C CYS A 144 -18.45 -16.13 -9.40
N ALA A 145 -19.74 -15.83 -9.36
CA ALA A 145 -20.44 -15.07 -10.38
C ALA A 145 -21.07 -13.82 -9.76
N LEU A 146 -21.58 -12.93 -10.61
CA LEU A 146 -22.38 -11.79 -10.17
C LEU A 146 -23.85 -12.08 -10.43
N ALA A 147 -24.72 -11.71 -9.51
CA ALA A 147 -26.15 -11.95 -9.59
C ALA A 147 -26.95 -10.68 -9.28
N ARG A 148 -27.99 -10.41 -10.07
CA ARG A 148 -29.01 -9.41 -9.74
C ARG A 148 -30.09 -10.08 -8.92
N LEU A 149 -30.35 -9.55 -7.72
CA LEU A 149 -31.35 -10.12 -6.81
C LEU A 149 -32.57 -9.22 -6.70
N THR A 150 -33.74 -9.82 -6.91
CA THR A 150 -35.05 -9.19 -6.68
C THR A 150 -35.78 -9.98 -5.60
N VAL A 151 -36.35 -9.29 -4.60
CA VAL A 151 -37.20 -9.92 -3.57
C VAL A 151 -38.56 -9.25 -3.60
N ASN A 152 -39.63 -10.02 -3.80
CA ASN A 152 -41.01 -9.52 -3.90
C ASN A 152 -41.13 -8.35 -4.89
N GLY A 153 -40.52 -8.48 -6.08
CA GLY A 153 -40.50 -7.45 -7.12
C GLY A 153 -39.53 -6.28 -6.87
N LYS A 154 -38.90 -6.19 -5.70
CA LYS A 154 -37.94 -5.12 -5.37
C LYS A 154 -36.50 -5.52 -5.68
N ASN A 155 -35.84 -4.80 -6.58
CA ASN A 155 -34.42 -4.97 -6.87
C ASN A 155 -33.58 -4.58 -5.63
N LEU A 156 -32.79 -5.53 -5.12
CA LEU A 156 -31.86 -5.34 -4.01
C LEU A 156 -30.44 -4.97 -4.47
N GLY A 157 -30.16 -5.03 -5.77
CA GLY A 157 -28.87 -4.73 -6.37
C GLY A 157 -28.09 -5.98 -6.79
N VAL A 158 -26.79 -5.79 -7.03
CA VAL A 158 -25.87 -6.85 -7.44
C VAL A 158 -25.25 -7.54 -6.23
N TYR A 159 -25.10 -8.85 -6.29
CA TYR A 159 -24.50 -9.70 -5.27
C TYR A 159 -23.39 -10.55 -5.87
N SER A 160 -22.41 -10.93 -5.05
CA SER A 160 -21.47 -11.99 -5.42
C SER A 160 -22.11 -13.35 -5.11
N HIS A 161 -22.39 -14.14 -6.13
CA HIS A 161 -22.80 -15.53 -6.01
C HIS A 161 -21.57 -16.43 -5.83
N VAL A 162 -21.31 -16.84 -4.60
CA VAL A 162 -20.09 -17.59 -4.23
C VAL A 162 -20.41 -19.07 -4.05
N GLU A 163 -19.65 -19.93 -4.71
CA GLU A 163 -19.75 -21.39 -4.60
C GLU A 163 -19.53 -21.83 -3.14
N PRO A 164 -20.47 -22.54 -2.50
CA PRO A 164 -20.24 -23.04 -1.16
C PRO A 164 -19.12 -24.09 -1.14
N ILE A 165 -18.26 -24.02 -0.13
CA ILE A 165 -17.25 -25.06 0.14
C ILE A 165 -17.96 -26.33 0.65
N ARG A 166 -18.39 -27.15 -0.30
CA ARG A 166 -19.13 -28.40 -0.14
C ARG A 166 -18.70 -29.40 -1.22
N LYS A 167 -19.34 -30.56 -1.22
CA LYS A 167 -19.06 -31.69 -2.11
C LYS A 167 -18.76 -31.32 -3.58
N PRO A 168 -19.52 -30.43 -4.27
CA PRO A 168 -19.22 -30.09 -5.66
C PRO A 168 -17.86 -29.39 -5.85
N LEU A 169 -17.53 -28.44 -4.97
CA LEU A 169 -16.22 -27.79 -4.98
C LEU A 169 -15.11 -28.79 -4.71
N LEU A 170 -15.32 -29.70 -3.75
CA LEU A 170 -14.32 -30.72 -3.43
C LEU A 170 -14.04 -31.63 -4.62
N ARG A 171 -15.10 -32.14 -5.29
CA ARG A 171 -14.94 -32.93 -6.52
C ARG A 171 -14.15 -32.19 -7.59
N ARG A 172 -14.46 -30.90 -7.81
CA ARG A 172 -13.76 -30.07 -8.81
C ARG A 172 -12.31 -29.80 -8.43
N GLY A 173 -12.05 -29.47 -7.17
CA GLY A 173 -10.73 -29.02 -6.71
C GLY A 173 -9.76 -30.16 -6.34
N PHE A 174 -10.29 -31.32 -5.96
CA PHE A 174 -9.52 -32.44 -5.40
C PHE A 174 -9.81 -33.79 -6.04
N GLY A 175 -10.71 -33.86 -7.04
CA GLY A 175 -11.12 -35.12 -7.67
C GLY A 175 -12.04 -36.00 -6.81
N ASN A 176 -12.24 -35.67 -5.52
CA ASN A 176 -13.10 -36.43 -4.60
C ASN A 176 -13.82 -35.51 -3.59
N ASP A 177 -14.83 -36.02 -2.88
CA ASP A 177 -15.58 -35.28 -1.85
C ASP A 177 -15.72 -36.02 -0.51
N ARG A 178 -14.84 -36.99 -0.27
CA ARG A 178 -14.95 -37.95 0.85
C ARG A 178 -14.33 -37.44 2.16
N GLY A 179 -13.52 -36.39 2.09
CA GLY A 179 -12.80 -35.81 3.23
C GLY A 179 -13.67 -35.00 4.20
N THR A 180 -13.01 -34.42 5.19
CA THR A 180 -13.65 -33.63 6.26
C THR A 180 -13.33 -32.16 6.10
N VAL A 181 -14.35 -31.30 6.20
CA VAL A 181 -14.23 -29.85 6.01
C VAL A 181 -14.60 -29.12 7.29
N TYR A 182 -13.77 -28.16 7.68
CA TYR A 182 -14.04 -27.21 8.77
C TYR A 182 -14.03 -25.77 8.26
N GLU A 183 -14.92 -24.94 8.78
CA GLU A 183 -14.86 -23.48 8.65
C GLU A 183 -14.11 -22.91 9.86
N GLY A 184 -13.17 -22.00 9.59
CA GLY A 184 -12.46 -21.21 10.57
C GLY A 184 -12.98 -19.78 10.59
N THR A 185 -13.69 -19.41 11.67
CA THR A 185 -14.18 -18.05 11.92
C THR A 185 -13.49 -17.49 13.17
N VAL A 186 -12.59 -16.53 12.98
CA VAL A 186 -11.76 -15.93 14.04
C VAL A 186 -11.14 -17.00 14.96
N THR A 187 -10.48 -17.99 14.37
CA THR A 187 -9.90 -19.16 15.06
C THR A 187 -8.55 -19.57 14.48
N ASP A 188 -7.72 -20.23 15.28
CA ASP A 188 -6.41 -20.73 14.87
C ASP A 188 -5.97 -21.92 15.77
N PHE A 189 -4.82 -22.51 15.46
CA PHE A 189 -4.30 -23.73 16.09
C PHE A 189 -3.62 -23.47 17.44
N PHE A 190 -4.31 -22.86 18.39
CA PHE A 190 -3.81 -22.70 19.77
C PHE A 190 -4.24 -23.87 20.68
N PRO A 191 -3.52 -24.12 21.79
CA PRO A 191 -3.89 -25.14 22.76
C PRO A 191 -5.31 -24.97 23.29
N GLY A 192 -6.12 -26.03 23.20
CA GLY A 192 -7.53 -26.04 23.59
C GLY A 192 -8.48 -25.38 22.59
N TRP A 193 -8.03 -24.99 21.39
CA TRP A 193 -8.88 -24.38 20.35
C TRP A 193 -9.40 -25.38 19.31
N GLU A 194 -9.11 -26.68 19.41
CA GLU A 194 -9.53 -27.66 18.40
C GLU A 194 -11.05 -27.71 18.16
N GLY A 195 -11.85 -27.37 19.18
CA GLY A 195 -13.30 -27.40 19.16
C GLY A 195 -13.93 -26.18 18.46
N SER A 196 -13.19 -25.08 18.34
CA SER A 196 -13.62 -23.86 17.66
C SER A 196 -13.77 -24.00 16.14
N PHE A 197 -13.12 -25.01 15.52
CA PHE A 197 -13.25 -25.31 14.09
C PHE A 197 -14.63 -25.92 13.81
N GLU A 198 -15.48 -25.20 13.06
CA GLU A 198 -16.85 -25.62 12.80
C GLU A 198 -16.90 -26.67 11.68
N ARG A 199 -17.20 -27.91 12.03
CA ARG A 199 -17.34 -29.00 11.06
C ARG A 199 -18.52 -28.74 10.12
N LYS A 200 -18.29 -28.77 8.81
CA LYS A 200 -19.34 -28.64 7.79
C LYS A 200 -19.77 -29.95 7.18
N ILE A 201 -18.82 -30.83 6.85
CA ILE A 201 -19.06 -32.17 6.29
C ILE A 201 -17.92 -33.13 6.69
N GLY A 202 -18.17 -34.44 6.57
CA GLY A 202 -17.17 -35.50 6.81
C GLY A 202 -17.12 -36.03 8.24
N LYS A 203 -16.24 -37.01 8.47
CA LYS A 203 -16.08 -37.72 9.75
C LYS A 203 -15.17 -36.92 10.69
N ASP A 204 -15.68 -36.59 11.88
CA ASP A 204 -15.01 -35.64 12.79
C ASP A 204 -13.81 -36.25 13.53
N ARG A 205 -13.99 -37.44 14.11
CA ARG A 205 -13.04 -38.04 15.07
C ARG A 205 -11.59 -38.04 14.58
N ARG A 206 -11.36 -38.45 13.32
CA ARG A 206 -10.00 -38.50 12.72
C ARG A 206 -9.45 -37.11 12.49
N ALA A 207 -10.21 -36.24 11.82
CA ALA A 207 -9.72 -34.93 11.45
C ALA A 207 -9.50 -34.02 12.68
N ARG A 208 -10.37 -34.11 13.70
CA ARG A 208 -10.16 -33.44 14.99
C ARG A 208 -8.87 -33.88 15.68
N ARG A 209 -8.54 -35.18 15.64
CA ARG A 209 -7.27 -35.70 16.16
C ARG A 209 -6.07 -35.09 15.43
N LYS A 210 -6.13 -34.96 14.09
CA LYS A 210 -5.06 -34.31 13.31
C LYS A 210 -4.95 -32.82 13.59
N ILE A 211 -6.05 -32.12 13.88
CA ILE A 211 -6.01 -30.72 14.37
C ILE A 211 -5.23 -30.65 15.70
N LYS A 212 -5.50 -31.55 16.65
CA LYS A 212 -4.75 -31.64 17.91
C LYS A 212 -3.26 -31.92 17.69
N GLN A 213 -2.93 -32.86 16.80
CA GLN A 213 -1.54 -33.14 16.41
C GLN A 213 -0.85 -31.88 15.84
N LEU A 214 -1.53 -31.13 14.98
CA LEU A 214 -0.97 -29.90 14.41
C LEU A 214 -0.78 -28.83 15.49
N ILE A 215 -1.69 -28.72 16.47
CA ILE A 215 -1.53 -27.83 17.62
C ILE A 215 -0.26 -28.18 18.40
N GLY A 216 -0.02 -29.47 18.67
CA GLY A 216 1.17 -29.98 19.35
C GLY A 216 2.46 -29.70 18.58
N VAL A 217 2.51 -30.03 17.29
CA VAL A 217 3.66 -29.70 16.41
C VAL A 217 3.96 -28.20 16.46
N LEU A 218 2.94 -27.34 16.39
CA LEU A 218 3.10 -25.89 16.48
C LEU A 218 3.49 -25.40 17.90
N GLN A 219 3.33 -26.22 18.94
CA GLN A 219 3.90 -25.99 20.28
C GLN A 219 5.37 -26.41 20.38
N GLY A 220 5.88 -27.18 19.43
CA GLY A 220 7.24 -27.73 19.46
C GLY A 220 7.29 -29.21 19.81
N GLU A 221 6.13 -29.89 19.94
CA GLU A 221 6.05 -31.34 20.10
C GLU A 221 6.39 -32.01 18.75
N ILE A 222 7.69 -32.14 18.49
CA ILE A 222 8.22 -32.88 17.35
C ILE A 222 9.04 -34.02 17.92
N SER A 223 8.90 -35.22 17.35
CA SER A 223 9.75 -36.35 17.68
C SER A 223 11.20 -35.97 17.40
N GLY A 224 12.02 -35.98 18.44
CA GLY A 224 13.43 -35.66 18.34
C GLY A 224 14.25 -36.51 19.27
N ASN A 225 15.47 -36.77 18.83
CA ASN A 225 16.46 -37.47 19.63
C ASN A 225 17.20 -36.42 20.47
N THR A 226 17.18 -36.63 21.77
CA THR A 226 17.91 -35.80 22.72
C THR A 226 19.38 -36.15 22.61
N ILE A 227 20.21 -35.23 22.10
CA ILE A 227 21.67 -35.40 22.00
C ILE A 227 22.38 -34.93 23.28
N LEU A 228 21.71 -34.08 24.07
CA LEU A 228 22.11 -33.72 25.42
C LEU A 228 20.84 -33.60 26.26
N GLY A 229 20.65 -34.50 27.22
CA GLY A 229 19.41 -34.58 28.01
C GLY A 229 19.59 -34.22 29.47
N SER A 230 18.49 -34.24 30.22
CA SER A 230 18.48 -34.07 31.69
C SER A 230 19.35 -35.07 32.45
N GLN A 231 19.74 -36.20 31.85
CA GLN A 231 20.67 -37.17 32.45
C GLN A 231 22.14 -36.93 32.05
N ALA A 232 22.45 -35.89 31.26
CA ALA A 232 23.81 -35.64 30.82
C ALA A 232 24.74 -35.39 32.02
N MET A 233 25.89 -36.06 32.02
CA MET A 233 26.94 -35.76 33.00
C MET A 233 27.66 -34.49 32.58
N GLY A 234 27.74 -33.54 33.51
CA GLY A 234 28.42 -32.28 33.32
C GLY A 234 29.43 -32.04 34.41
N ARG A 235 30.04 -30.86 34.32
CA ARG A 235 30.82 -30.29 35.40
C ARG A 235 30.38 -28.88 35.69
N GLY A 236 30.26 -28.56 36.97
CA GLY A 236 29.84 -27.27 37.48
C GLY A 236 30.91 -26.64 38.36
N TRP A 237 31.01 -25.32 38.27
CA TRP A 237 31.87 -24.53 39.13
C TRP A 237 31.20 -23.21 39.46
N VAL A 238 31.27 -22.85 40.73
CA VAL A 238 30.79 -21.58 41.25
C VAL A 238 32.01 -20.75 41.67
N PRO A 239 32.16 -19.52 41.16
CA PRO A 239 33.18 -18.64 41.66
C PRO A 239 32.74 -18.08 43.02
N THR A 240 33.44 -18.46 44.09
CA THR A 240 33.25 -17.92 45.45
C THR A 240 34.39 -16.98 45.81
N SER A 241 34.11 -15.92 46.59
CA SER A 241 35.07 -14.86 46.88
C SER A 241 36.00 -15.11 48.08
N ASN A 242 35.94 -16.26 48.75
CA ASN A 242 36.66 -16.48 50.00
C ASN A 242 37.77 -17.53 49.84
N GLY A 243 39.02 -17.05 49.76
CA GLY A 243 40.17 -17.84 50.15
C GLY A 243 40.23 -17.92 51.67
N GLU A 244 40.13 -19.12 52.24
CA GLU A 244 40.47 -19.42 53.63
C GLU A 244 41.30 -20.71 53.72
N ASP A 245 42.38 -20.79 52.94
CA ASP A 245 43.46 -21.74 53.19
C ASP A 245 44.85 -21.10 53.12
N GLY A 246 44.99 -19.86 53.59
CA GLY A 246 46.26 -19.32 54.13
C GLY A 246 47.50 -19.34 53.22
N ARG A 247 47.38 -19.70 51.95
CA ARG A 247 48.42 -19.68 50.93
C ARG A 247 47.85 -18.95 49.73
N GLY A 248 48.06 -17.64 49.71
CA GLY A 248 47.70 -16.77 48.61
C GLY A 248 48.23 -17.31 47.29
N ILE A 249 47.37 -18.03 46.56
CA ILE A 249 47.53 -18.36 45.16
C ILE A 249 46.14 -18.10 44.56
N ARG A 250 46.10 -17.17 43.60
CA ARG A 250 45.03 -17.11 42.60
C ARG A 250 44.71 -18.55 42.21
N ALA A 251 43.55 -19.10 42.55
CA ALA A 251 43.04 -20.29 41.88
C ALA A 251 42.64 -19.87 40.45
N ALA A 252 43.66 -19.49 39.67
CA ALA A 252 43.61 -19.37 38.25
C ALA A 252 43.36 -20.79 37.74
N TYR A 253 42.12 -21.03 37.36
CA TYR A 253 41.77 -21.74 36.13
C TYR A 253 42.98 -22.37 35.39
N PRO A 254 43.25 -23.68 35.55
CA PRO A 254 44.39 -24.32 34.90
C PRO A 254 44.19 -24.28 33.37
N GLY A 255 45.00 -23.50 32.67
CA GLY A 255 44.96 -23.37 31.21
C GLY A 255 44.14 -22.20 30.63
N ALA A 256 43.53 -21.33 31.45
CA ALA A 256 42.84 -20.16 30.92
C ALA A 256 43.80 -19.13 30.31
N THR A 257 43.55 -18.77 29.05
CA THR A 257 43.48 -17.33 28.73
C THR A 257 42.48 -16.71 29.71
N THR A 258 42.96 -15.92 30.67
CA THR A 258 42.09 -15.18 31.60
C THR A 258 41.02 -14.40 30.81
N ASP A 259 39.89 -13.99 31.39
CA ASP A 259 39.00 -13.03 30.71
C ASP A 259 39.80 -11.81 30.19
N ALA A 260 40.87 -11.40 30.89
CA ALA A 260 41.79 -10.36 30.44
C ALA A 260 42.68 -10.76 29.25
N SER A 261 42.98 -12.05 29.06
CA SER A 261 43.76 -12.59 27.93
C SER A 261 42.87 -12.94 26.73
N LEU A 262 41.61 -13.34 26.97
CA LEU A 262 40.56 -13.35 25.95
C LEU A 262 40.30 -11.90 25.52
N ASN A 263 40.17 -10.96 26.46
CA ASN A 263 40.13 -9.54 26.15
C ASN A 263 41.40 -9.10 25.42
N ALA A 264 42.59 -9.60 25.73
CA ALA A 264 43.83 -9.28 25.01
C ALA A 264 43.87 -9.88 23.58
N LEU A 265 43.30 -11.07 23.39
CA LEU A 265 43.10 -11.70 22.08
C LEU A 265 42.06 -10.93 21.28
N GLU A 266 40.97 -10.53 21.92
CA GLU A 266 39.95 -9.64 21.37
C GLU A 266 40.53 -8.26 21.12
N GLU A 267 41.45 -7.75 21.93
CA GLU A 267 42.18 -6.49 21.77
C GLU A 267 43.20 -6.58 20.65
N ARG A 268 43.82 -7.75 20.42
CA ARG A 268 44.74 -7.98 19.30
C ARG A 268 43.96 -8.18 18.00
N ILE A 269 42.87 -8.94 18.02
CA ILE A 269 41.91 -9.00 16.91
C ILE A 269 41.34 -7.60 16.65
N ALA A 270 41.05 -6.82 17.69
CA ALA A 270 40.65 -5.42 17.60
C ALA A 270 41.81 -4.52 17.13
N SER A 271 43.06 -4.82 17.45
CA SER A 271 44.26 -4.09 17.04
C SER A 271 44.58 -4.36 15.57
N LEU A 272 44.44 -5.59 15.09
CA LEU A 272 44.54 -5.93 13.67
C LEU A 272 43.38 -5.33 12.87
N ARG A 273 42.17 -5.32 13.44
CA ARG A 273 41.04 -4.56 12.88
C ARG A 273 41.30 -3.05 12.89
N THR A 274 41.95 -2.53 13.92
CA THR A 274 42.42 -1.13 14.00
C THR A 274 43.48 -0.86 12.93
N THR A 275 44.39 -1.80 12.68
CA THR A 275 45.43 -1.71 11.66
C THR A 275 44.82 -1.74 10.25
N LEU A 276 43.84 -2.62 10.00
CA LEU A 276 43.02 -2.60 8.78
C LEU A 276 42.22 -1.31 8.60
N ALA A 277 41.97 -0.58 9.68
CA ALA A 277 41.33 0.72 9.69
C ALA A 277 42.32 1.90 9.68
N THR A 278 43.65 1.65 9.72
CA THR A 278 44.69 2.68 9.78
C THR A 278 45.26 2.99 8.40
N VAL A 279 45.37 4.28 8.07
CA VAL A 279 45.96 4.74 6.80
C VAL A 279 47.45 5.01 6.98
N THR A 280 48.30 4.22 6.34
CA THR A 280 49.74 4.49 6.26
C THR A 280 50.05 5.51 5.15
N PRO A 281 51.22 6.16 5.14
CA PRO A 281 51.63 7.06 4.05
C PRO A 281 51.54 6.41 2.65
N ASP A 282 51.90 5.13 2.54
CA ASP A 282 51.82 4.37 1.29
C ASP A 282 50.37 4.09 0.87
N LEU A 283 49.51 3.74 1.82
CA LEU A 283 48.07 3.59 1.58
C LEU A 283 47.43 4.93 1.23
N ALA A 284 47.89 6.03 1.83
CA ALA A 284 47.45 7.38 1.50
C ALA A 284 47.89 7.77 0.08
N ALA A 285 49.09 7.40 -0.34
CA ALA A 285 49.58 7.64 -1.70
C ALA A 285 48.79 6.80 -2.73
N ALA A 286 48.54 5.53 -2.44
CA ALA A 286 47.71 4.64 -3.27
C ALA A 286 46.26 5.14 -3.36
N GLN A 287 45.70 5.59 -2.22
CA GLN A 287 44.39 6.22 -2.16
C GLN A 287 44.36 7.50 -3.01
N LYS A 288 45.37 8.38 -2.91
CA LYS A 288 45.44 9.63 -3.70
C LYS A 288 45.42 9.34 -5.21
N LYS A 289 46.12 8.29 -5.66
CA LYS A 289 46.11 7.86 -7.07
C LYS A 289 44.74 7.31 -7.48
N TRP A 290 44.12 6.51 -6.62
CA TRP A 290 42.76 6.00 -6.84
C TRP A 290 41.72 7.13 -6.88
N GLU A 291 41.82 8.12 -6.00
CA GLU A 291 40.92 9.28 -5.96
C GLU A 291 41.07 10.19 -7.18
N ALA A 292 42.30 10.46 -7.62
CA ALA A 292 42.56 11.29 -8.81
C ALA A 292 41.86 10.72 -10.05
N ALA A 293 41.88 9.39 -10.21
CA ALA A 293 41.19 8.71 -11.31
C ALA A 293 39.65 8.76 -11.21
N ASN A 294 39.09 9.15 -10.05
CA ASN A 294 37.66 9.12 -9.77
C ASN A 294 37.11 10.44 -9.19
N THR A 295 37.84 11.56 -9.32
CA THR A 295 37.53 12.85 -8.67
C THR A 295 36.24 13.50 -9.17
N ASN A 296 35.79 13.17 -10.38
CA ASN A 296 34.49 13.61 -10.88
C ASN A 296 33.86 12.48 -11.71
N PRO A 297 33.34 11.44 -11.05
CA PRO A 297 32.97 10.21 -11.74
C PRO A 297 31.61 10.31 -12.44
N THR A 298 30.87 11.39 -12.19
CA THR A 298 29.49 11.56 -12.63
C THR A 298 29.29 12.84 -13.43
N VAL A 299 28.46 12.78 -14.45
CA VAL A 299 27.99 13.95 -15.20
C VAL A 299 26.76 14.55 -14.50
N ALA A 300 26.60 15.86 -14.57
CA ALA A 300 25.39 16.54 -14.09
C ALA A 300 24.35 16.60 -15.21
N LEU A 301 23.08 16.45 -14.85
CA LEU A 301 21.98 16.26 -15.77
C LEU A 301 20.89 17.29 -15.45
N SER A 302 20.49 18.11 -16.42
CA SER A 302 19.35 19.01 -16.20
C SER A 302 18.03 18.22 -16.17
N PRO A 303 16.96 18.78 -15.57
CA PRO A 303 15.61 18.27 -15.78
C PRO A 303 15.29 18.18 -17.27
N TRP A 304 14.40 17.26 -17.62
CA TRP A 304 13.85 17.19 -18.95
C TRP A 304 12.84 18.32 -19.16
N SER A 305 12.99 19.07 -20.25
CA SER A 305 11.92 19.86 -20.84
C SER A 305 11.23 19.01 -21.89
N VAL A 306 9.90 18.99 -21.91
CA VAL A 306 9.10 18.21 -22.86
C VAL A 306 8.18 19.14 -23.62
N ILE A 307 8.06 18.92 -24.92
CA ILE A 307 7.09 19.63 -25.75
C ILE A 307 6.52 18.69 -26.81
N GLY A 308 5.23 18.84 -27.09
CA GLY A 308 4.48 17.95 -27.96
C GLY A 308 3.26 17.37 -27.23
N PRO A 309 2.48 16.51 -27.90
CA PRO A 309 2.77 15.93 -29.22
C PRO A 309 2.52 16.90 -30.38
N PHE A 310 3.47 16.98 -31.32
CA PHE A 310 3.30 17.62 -32.63
C PHE A 310 2.66 16.64 -33.60
N GLN A 311 1.55 17.04 -34.22
CA GLN A 311 0.75 16.19 -35.09
C GLN A 311 1.31 16.09 -36.52
N ALA A 312 1.22 14.90 -37.12
CA ALA A 312 1.50 14.59 -38.52
C ALA A 312 0.36 13.72 -39.11
N THR A 313 0.39 13.41 -40.41
CA THR A 313 -0.64 12.59 -41.06
C THR A 313 -0.29 11.09 -41.11
N SER A 314 0.97 10.73 -40.84
CA SER A 314 1.43 9.33 -40.82
C SER A 314 2.66 9.15 -39.92
N PHE A 315 2.95 7.90 -39.55
CA PHE A 315 4.17 7.54 -38.81
C PHE A 315 5.44 7.93 -39.57
N ASP A 316 5.45 7.73 -40.88
CA ASP A 316 6.56 8.09 -41.76
C ASP A 316 6.80 9.60 -41.83
N GLU A 317 5.73 10.39 -41.97
CA GLU A 317 5.83 11.84 -41.94
C GLU A 317 6.31 12.32 -40.56
N ALA A 318 5.74 11.79 -39.47
CA ALA A 318 6.14 12.15 -38.11
C ALA A 318 7.63 11.87 -37.85
N PHE A 319 8.17 10.80 -38.45
CA PHE A 319 9.59 10.45 -38.35
C PHE A 319 10.50 11.37 -39.18
N LYS A 320 10.13 11.68 -40.43
CA LYS A 320 10.97 12.46 -41.36
C LYS A 320 10.87 13.97 -41.18
N LYS A 321 9.68 14.49 -40.86
CA LYS A 321 9.40 15.94 -40.80
C LYS A 321 10.14 16.60 -39.65
N ALA A 322 10.87 17.67 -39.95
CA ALA A 322 11.48 18.53 -38.95
C ALA A 322 10.40 19.43 -38.33
N PHE A 323 10.13 19.26 -37.04
CA PHE A 323 9.27 20.18 -36.29
C PHE A 323 10.10 21.31 -35.67
N PRO A 324 9.48 22.43 -35.25
CA PRO A 324 10.23 23.61 -34.77
C PRO A 324 11.33 23.32 -33.73
N PRO A 325 11.13 22.41 -32.74
CA PRO A 325 12.20 22.02 -31.80
C PRO A 325 13.47 21.42 -32.41
N GLU A 326 13.39 20.83 -33.61
CA GLU A 326 14.55 20.27 -34.33
C GLU A 326 15.37 21.35 -35.03
N ILE A 327 14.75 22.46 -35.40
CA ILE A 327 15.39 23.57 -36.11
C ILE A 327 16.10 24.48 -35.10
N LYS A 328 15.39 24.89 -34.03
CA LYS A 328 15.93 25.74 -32.98
C LYS A 328 15.19 25.51 -31.66
N ILE A 329 15.94 25.27 -30.59
CA ILE A 329 15.38 25.06 -29.25
C ILE A 329 15.23 26.41 -28.54
N GLU A 330 14.00 26.84 -28.30
CA GLU A 330 13.68 28.08 -27.58
C GLU A 330 12.66 27.79 -26.46
N LEU A 331 13.16 27.55 -25.25
CA LEU A 331 12.38 27.02 -24.11
C LEU A 331 11.29 27.97 -23.59
N ALA A 332 11.43 29.27 -23.80
CA ALA A 332 10.47 30.28 -23.34
C ALA A 332 9.27 30.49 -24.29
N LYS A 333 9.28 29.85 -25.46
CA LYS A 333 8.32 30.08 -26.54
C LYS A 333 7.19 29.04 -26.54
N SER A 334 5.98 29.49 -26.84
CA SER A 334 4.82 28.65 -27.13
C SER A 334 4.63 28.44 -28.63
N TYR A 335 4.05 27.31 -29.00
CA TYR A 335 3.78 26.94 -30.39
C TYR A 335 2.28 26.72 -30.55
N ALA A 336 1.70 27.41 -31.53
CA ALA A 336 0.31 27.26 -31.92
C ALA A 336 0.22 26.62 -33.30
N LYS A 337 -0.85 25.86 -33.52
CA LYS A 337 -1.17 25.28 -34.82
C LYS A 337 -1.81 26.36 -35.69
N ASP A 338 -1.19 26.67 -36.83
CA ASP A 338 -1.69 27.55 -37.88
C ASP A 338 -1.90 26.71 -39.15
N GLY A 339 -3.15 26.31 -39.43
CA GLY A 339 -3.45 25.34 -40.48
C GLY A 339 -2.80 23.97 -40.23
N ASN A 340 -1.94 23.51 -41.15
CA ASN A 340 -1.16 22.26 -41.05
C ASN A 340 0.28 22.46 -40.53
N GLU A 341 0.65 23.68 -40.15
CA GLU A 341 1.99 24.03 -39.66
C GLU A 341 1.93 24.53 -38.20
N PHE A 342 3.02 24.34 -37.45
CA PHE A 342 3.18 24.95 -36.12
C PHE A 342 4.08 26.18 -36.25
N LYS A 343 3.56 27.37 -35.95
CA LYS A 343 4.29 28.65 -36.06
C LYS A 343 4.44 29.35 -34.70
N TYR A 344 5.42 30.25 -34.64
CA TYR A 344 5.67 31.11 -33.49
C TYR A 344 4.58 32.19 -33.38
N ASP A 345 4.08 32.43 -32.18
CA ASP A 345 3.06 33.46 -31.92
C ASP A 345 3.74 34.82 -31.71
N GLU A 346 3.89 35.59 -32.80
CA GLU A 346 4.41 36.96 -32.75
C GLU A 346 3.24 37.94 -32.65
N LYS A 347 2.86 38.32 -31.42
CA LYS A 347 2.38 39.67 -31.05
C LYS A 347 1.92 39.74 -29.59
N SER A 348 2.64 40.50 -28.76
CA SER A 348 2.02 41.54 -27.94
C SER A 348 3.07 42.57 -27.49
N LYS A 349 2.76 43.84 -27.75
CA LYS A 349 3.48 45.00 -27.22
C LYS A 349 3.36 45.02 -25.68
N GLU A 350 4.39 45.48 -25.00
CA GLU A 350 4.38 45.75 -23.55
C GLU A 350 3.23 46.70 -23.20
N ALA A 351 2.24 46.19 -22.49
CA ALA A 351 1.25 46.98 -21.75
C ALA A 351 1.35 46.57 -20.26
N GLU A 352 1.10 47.53 -19.37
CA GLU A 352 1.16 47.32 -17.91
C GLU A 352 0.25 46.17 -17.46
N LYS A 353 0.77 45.25 -16.64
CA LYS A 353 0.05 44.03 -16.21
C LYS A 353 -0.81 44.31 -14.99
N LEU A 354 -2.06 43.83 -15.00
CA LEU A 354 -2.95 43.84 -13.84
C LEU A 354 -2.54 42.73 -12.86
N ARG A 355 -2.44 43.03 -11.58
CA ARG A 355 -2.15 42.07 -10.51
C ARG A 355 -3.43 41.36 -10.12
N LEU A 356 -3.46 40.04 -10.29
CA LEU A 356 -4.60 39.19 -10.01
C LEU A 356 -4.25 38.18 -8.90
N LEU A 357 -5.06 38.15 -7.83
CA LEU A 357 -4.95 37.19 -6.75
C LEU A 357 -6.01 36.11 -6.89
N ILE A 358 -5.61 34.85 -6.99
CA ILE A 358 -6.50 33.69 -6.86
C ILE A 358 -6.56 33.28 -5.39
N VAL A 359 -7.77 33.17 -4.83
CA VAL A 359 -8.00 32.62 -3.49
C VAL A 359 -8.55 31.20 -3.60
N ASP A 360 -7.80 30.21 -3.07
CA ASP A 360 -8.16 28.79 -3.10
C ASP A 360 -7.92 28.08 -1.76
N GLY A 361 -7.94 26.74 -1.73
CA GLY A 361 -7.58 25.93 -0.56
C GLY A 361 -8.68 25.02 -0.04
N GLN A 362 -9.94 25.38 -0.24
CA GLN A 362 -11.09 24.50 -0.02
C GLN A 362 -12.14 24.74 -1.07
N ASN A 363 -12.56 23.66 -1.72
CA ASN A 363 -13.65 23.66 -2.68
C ASN A 363 -14.24 22.25 -2.74
N ASN A 364 -15.55 22.13 -2.97
CA ASN A 364 -16.20 20.84 -3.25
C ASN A 364 -15.81 20.28 -4.64
N HIS A 365 -15.15 21.07 -5.49
CA HIS A 365 -14.51 20.66 -6.75
C HIS A 365 -12.99 20.46 -6.59
N ASN A 366 -12.34 19.89 -7.61
CA ASN A 366 -10.89 19.69 -7.64
C ASN A 366 -10.12 21.02 -7.85
N TRP A 367 -10.13 21.88 -6.83
CA TRP A 367 -9.53 23.22 -6.88
C TRP A 367 -8.03 23.20 -7.21
N ARG A 368 -7.31 22.13 -6.82
CA ARG A 368 -5.87 22.01 -7.13
C ARG A 368 -5.61 21.94 -8.63
N ALA A 369 -6.49 21.29 -9.38
CA ALA A 369 -6.39 21.22 -10.84
C ALA A 369 -6.92 22.51 -11.48
N THR A 370 -8.09 22.99 -11.05
CA THR A 370 -8.70 24.20 -11.64
C THR A 370 -7.88 25.46 -11.39
N THR A 371 -7.27 25.63 -10.21
CA THR A 371 -6.34 26.75 -9.94
C THR A 371 -5.17 26.77 -10.94
N GLN A 372 -4.61 25.61 -11.31
CA GLN A 372 -3.50 25.56 -12.26
C GLN A 372 -3.92 25.98 -13.66
N VAL A 373 -5.12 25.56 -14.09
CA VAL A 373 -5.68 26.00 -15.38
C VAL A 373 -5.94 27.50 -15.38
N LEU A 374 -6.63 28.03 -14.35
CA LEU A 374 -6.91 29.45 -14.17
C LEU A 374 -5.63 30.29 -14.20
N ARG A 375 -4.63 29.91 -13.39
CA ARG A 375 -3.33 30.58 -13.33
C ARG A 375 -2.63 30.58 -14.69
N SER A 376 -2.62 29.42 -15.36
CA SER A 376 -1.93 29.25 -16.64
C SER A 376 -2.52 30.13 -17.73
N PHE A 377 -3.84 30.09 -17.97
CA PHE A 377 -4.41 30.85 -19.08
C PHE A 377 -4.46 32.35 -18.80
N LEU A 378 -4.71 32.77 -17.54
CA LEU A 378 -4.71 34.19 -17.18
C LEU A 378 -3.32 34.80 -17.33
N ALA A 379 -2.26 34.09 -16.94
CA ALA A 379 -0.90 34.55 -17.20
C ALA A 379 -0.57 34.59 -18.70
N ARG A 380 -1.04 33.60 -19.47
CA ARG A 380 -0.81 33.50 -20.93
C ARG A 380 -1.44 34.63 -21.73
N THR A 381 -2.47 35.31 -21.22
CA THR A 381 -3.02 36.48 -21.91
C THR A 381 -2.02 37.64 -22.01
N GLY A 382 -0.95 37.62 -21.21
CA GLY A 382 0.02 38.71 -21.09
C GLY A 382 -0.50 39.91 -20.30
N ARG A 383 -1.81 39.96 -19.97
CA ARG A 383 -2.46 41.08 -19.29
C ARG A 383 -2.42 40.99 -17.76
N PHE A 384 -2.19 39.80 -17.21
CA PHE A 384 -2.22 39.57 -15.76
C PHE A 384 -0.88 39.07 -15.20
N SER A 385 -0.51 39.58 -14.03
CA SER A 385 0.42 38.91 -13.11
C SER A 385 -0.41 38.14 -12.07
N VAL A 386 -0.25 36.82 -12.00
CA VAL A 386 -1.15 35.95 -11.21
C VAL A 386 -0.45 35.38 -9.99
N GLU A 387 -0.97 35.71 -8.81
CA GLU A 387 -0.58 35.12 -7.52
C GLU A 387 -1.70 34.23 -6.96
N VAL A 388 -1.34 33.29 -6.08
CA VAL A 388 -2.29 32.36 -5.45
C VAL A 388 -2.09 32.39 -3.95
N VAL A 389 -3.19 32.54 -3.21
CA VAL A 389 -3.22 32.36 -1.75
C VAL A 389 -4.13 31.19 -1.39
N THR A 390 -3.57 30.22 -0.68
CA THR A 390 -4.23 28.97 -0.33
C THR A 390 -4.65 28.98 1.14
N SER A 391 -5.93 28.74 1.40
CA SER A 391 -6.47 28.63 2.76
C SER A 391 -5.94 27.39 3.50
N PRO A 392 -6.02 27.37 4.84
CA PRO A 392 -5.89 26.15 5.62
C PRO A 392 -6.93 25.07 5.20
N PRO A 393 -6.68 23.79 5.50
CA PRO A 393 -7.65 22.71 5.26
C PRO A 393 -8.88 22.81 6.18
N PRO A 394 -9.98 22.08 5.88
CA PRO A 394 -11.17 22.07 6.74
C PRO A 394 -10.84 21.64 8.17
N ARG A 395 -11.39 22.32 9.18
CA ARG A 395 -11.06 22.13 10.61
C ARG A 395 -9.58 22.38 10.96
N GLY A 396 -8.90 23.24 10.21
CA GLY A 396 -7.55 23.73 10.56
C GLY A 396 -7.54 24.44 11.94
N THR A 397 -6.38 24.47 12.59
CA THR A 397 -6.21 25.10 13.90
C THR A 397 -6.47 26.60 13.86
N ASP A 398 -6.86 27.19 14.99
CA ASP A 398 -7.06 28.64 15.11
C ASP A 398 -5.80 29.43 14.70
N THR A 399 -4.61 28.88 15.01
CA THR A 399 -3.32 29.44 14.58
C THR A 399 -3.12 29.42 13.07
N ALA A 400 -3.60 28.39 12.36
CA ALA A 400 -3.52 28.36 10.90
C ALA A 400 -4.47 29.38 10.26
N TRP A 401 -5.67 29.53 10.82
CA TRP A 401 -6.65 30.53 10.37
C TRP A 401 -6.29 31.97 10.75
N SER A 402 -5.56 32.19 11.84
CA SER A 402 -5.06 33.51 12.20
C SER A 402 -3.99 34.01 11.23
N ARG A 403 -3.21 33.10 10.63
CA ARG A 403 -2.19 33.40 9.60
C ARG A 403 -2.75 33.61 8.20
N PHE A 404 -3.95 33.10 7.90
CA PHE A 404 -4.57 33.32 6.61
C PHE A 404 -5.06 34.78 6.49
N ARG A 405 -4.24 35.65 5.89
CA ARG A 405 -4.49 37.09 5.72
C ARG A 405 -4.13 37.54 4.29
N PRO A 406 -4.97 37.27 3.28
CA PRO A 406 -4.77 37.77 1.92
C PRO A 406 -4.68 39.31 1.89
N ALA A 407 -3.68 39.85 1.21
CA ALA A 407 -3.46 41.30 1.07
C ALA A 407 -4.22 41.86 -0.13
N PHE A 408 -5.56 41.93 -0.05
CA PHE A 408 -6.43 42.26 -1.18
C PHE A 408 -6.11 43.60 -1.85
N ASP A 409 -5.70 44.60 -1.06
CA ASP A 409 -5.34 45.95 -1.51
C ASP A 409 -4.12 46.02 -2.44
N LYS A 410 -3.31 44.95 -2.50
CA LYS A 410 -2.18 44.84 -3.44
C LYS A 410 -2.57 44.33 -4.83
N PHE A 411 -3.83 43.99 -5.05
CA PHE A 411 -4.28 43.38 -6.29
C PHE A 411 -5.38 44.19 -6.95
N ASP A 412 -5.32 44.26 -8.27
CA ASP A 412 -6.30 44.97 -9.07
C ASP A 412 -7.56 44.10 -9.27
N VAL A 413 -7.42 42.78 -9.17
CA VAL A 413 -8.54 41.80 -9.20
C VAL A 413 -8.31 40.65 -8.21
N VAL A 414 -9.38 40.24 -7.52
CA VAL A 414 -9.42 39.01 -6.72
C VAL A 414 -10.33 37.97 -7.38
N LEU A 415 -9.79 36.80 -7.73
CA LEU A 415 -10.55 35.69 -8.29
C LEU A 415 -10.75 34.60 -7.22
N SER A 416 -12.00 34.29 -6.90
CA SER A 416 -12.32 33.23 -5.95
C SER A 416 -12.49 31.88 -6.65
N ASN A 417 -11.70 30.89 -6.24
CA ASN A 417 -11.86 29.47 -6.57
C ASN A 417 -12.15 28.67 -5.27
N TYR A 418 -12.94 29.25 -4.36
CA TYR A 418 -13.11 28.78 -2.99
C TYR A 418 -14.59 28.62 -2.58
N ASN A 419 -14.94 27.52 -1.90
CA ASN A 419 -16.25 27.36 -1.25
C ASN A 419 -16.26 26.49 0.02
N GLY A 420 -15.20 26.55 0.81
CA GLY A 420 -15.10 25.83 2.08
C GLY A 420 -15.57 26.61 3.31
N GLN A 421 -14.88 26.35 4.43
CA GLN A 421 -15.12 26.98 5.72
C GLN A 421 -15.15 28.51 5.65
N ALA A 422 -16.01 29.15 6.46
CA ALA A 422 -16.10 30.61 6.55
C ALA A 422 -14.74 31.23 6.89
N TRP A 423 -14.37 32.30 6.18
CA TRP A 423 -13.13 33.03 6.47
C TRP A 423 -13.23 33.78 7.81
N PRO A 424 -12.11 34.04 8.49
CA PRO A 424 -12.11 34.82 9.73
C PRO A 424 -12.72 36.21 9.51
N ALA A 425 -13.45 36.73 10.51
CA ALA A 425 -14.12 38.03 10.42
C ALA A 425 -13.22 39.19 9.92
N PRO A 426 -11.92 39.30 10.31
CA PRO A 426 -11.04 40.31 9.76
C PRO A 426 -10.77 40.17 8.25
N VAL A 427 -10.71 38.94 7.73
CA VAL A 427 -10.53 38.67 6.30
C VAL A 427 -11.81 39.01 5.54
N GLN A 428 -12.97 38.67 6.12
CA GLN A 428 -14.27 39.05 5.56
C GLN A 428 -14.40 40.57 5.43
N ALA A 429 -14.16 41.30 6.52
CA ALA A 429 -14.18 42.76 6.54
C ALA A 429 -13.17 43.38 5.54
N GLY A 430 -11.98 42.77 5.41
CA GLY A 430 -10.98 43.17 4.43
C GLY A 430 -11.47 43.08 2.98
N LEU A 431 -12.13 41.97 2.61
CA LEU A 431 -12.70 41.83 1.26
C LEU A 431 -13.84 42.83 1.02
N VAL A 432 -14.75 43.01 1.98
CA VAL A 432 -15.84 44.01 1.87
C VAL A 432 -15.26 45.41 1.62
N LYS A 433 -14.28 45.81 2.44
CA LYS A 433 -13.63 47.11 2.32
C LYS A 433 -12.94 47.27 0.96
N TYR A 434 -12.24 46.24 0.50
CA TYR A 434 -11.56 46.25 -0.80
C TYR A 434 -12.54 46.49 -1.94
N ILE A 435 -13.61 45.70 -2.04
CA ILE A 435 -14.59 45.83 -3.13
C ILE A 435 -15.36 47.15 -3.02
N ALA A 436 -15.82 47.52 -1.82
CA ALA A 436 -16.55 48.79 -1.62
C ALA A 436 -15.75 50.02 -2.07
N ASN A 437 -14.42 49.96 -2.00
CA ASN A 437 -13.51 51.05 -2.39
C ASN A 437 -13.04 50.99 -3.85
N GLY A 438 -13.58 50.10 -4.69
CA GLY A 438 -13.24 50.02 -6.11
C GLY A 438 -12.49 48.77 -6.53
N GLY A 439 -12.20 47.86 -5.58
CA GLY A 439 -11.62 46.56 -5.88
C GLY A 439 -12.53 45.69 -6.75
N ALA A 440 -11.93 44.83 -7.56
CA ALA A 440 -12.64 43.95 -8.47
C ALA A 440 -12.65 42.51 -7.98
N MET A 441 -13.77 41.81 -8.17
CA MET A 441 -13.87 40.40 -7.82
C MET A 441 -14.40 39.56 -8.99
N VAL A 442 -13.80 38.38 -9.18
CA VAL A 442 -14.27 37.37 -10.13
C VAL A 442 -14.67 36.10 -9.38
N ILE A 443 -15.88 35.63 -9.63
CA ILE A 443 -16.42 34.37 -9.08
C ILE A 443 -16.51 33.36 -10.21
N VAL A 444 -15.87 32.20 -10.04
CA VAL A 444 -15.92 31.10 -11.01
C VAL A 444 -16.63 29.88 -10.43
N HIS A 445 -17.60 29.37 -11.19
CA HIS A 445 -18.35 28.15 -10.91
C HIS A 445 -18.82 28.10 -9.44
N ALA A 446 -18.48 27.02 -8.73
CA ALA A 446 -18.91 26.74 -7.37
C ALA A 446 -18.35 27.72 -6.32
N ALA A 447 -17.46 28.66 -6.67
CA ALA A 447 -17.12 29.74 -5.76
C ALA A 447 -18.35 30.60 -5.38
N ASN A 448 -19.40 30.61 -6.21
CA ASN A 448 -20.68 31.24 -5.86
C ASN A 448 -21.47 30.46 -4.78
N ASN A 449 -21.05 29.24 -4.44
CA ASN A 449 -21.66 28.43 -3.37
C ASN A 449 -21.20 28.90 -1.98
N ALA A 450 -20.08 29.63 -1.89
CA ALA A 450 -19.45 29.98 -0.63
C ALA A 450 -20.34 30.87 0.25
N PHE A 451 -20.16 30.73 1.58
CA PHE A 451 -20.64 31.66 2.61
C PHE A 451 -22.15 31.99 2.58
N PRO A 452 -23.05 30.99 2.68
CA PRO A 452 -24.49 31.25 2.69
C PRO A 452 -24.96 32.15 3.83
N GLN A 453 -24.23 32.20 4.94
CA GLN A 453 -24.56 33.04 6.11
C GLN A 453 -23.99 34.46 6.04
N TRP A 454 -23.16 34.78 5.04
CA TRP A 454 -22.50 36.09 4.95
C TRP A 454 -23.29 37.03 4.04
N GLY A 455 -24.13 37.88 4.63
CA GLY A 455 -25.04 38.76 3.90
C GLY A 455 -24.36 39.62 2.82
N GLU A 456 -23.22 40.25 3.13
CA GLU A 456 -22.50 41.08 2.15
C GLU A 456 -21.97 40.29 0.96
N PHE A 457 -21.43 39.08 1.18
CA PHE A 457 -21.00 38.21 0.07
C PHE A 457 -22.17 37.83 -0.84
N ASN A 458 -23.35 37.56 -0.27
CA ASN A 458 -24.54 37.22 -1.06
C ASN A 458 -25.06 38.41 -1.87
N LYS A 459 -24.91 39.66 -1.37
CA LYS A 459 -25.18 40.86 -2.16
C LYS A 459 -24.19 41.00 -3.32
N MET A 460 -22.90 40.78 -3.07
CA MET A 460 -21.84 40.86 -4.08
C MET A 460 -22.02 39.89 -5.25
N ILE A 461 -22.41 38.64 -4.98
CA ILE A 461 -22.58 37.64 -6.06
C ILE A 461 -23.96 37.70 -6.74
N GLY A 462 -24.94 38.40 -6.16
CA GLY A 462 -26.31 38.50 -6.64
C GLY A 462 -27.14 37.22 -6.40
N ILE A 463 -26.76 36.11 -7.03
CA ILE A 463 -27.40 34.78 -6.87
C ILE A 463 -26.33 33.69 -6.72
N GLY A 464 -26.61 32.66 -5.94
CA GLY A 464 -25.69 31.55 -5.70
C GLY A 464 -26.43 30.23 -5.49
N TRP A 465 -25.65 29.15 -5.26
CA TRP A 465 -26.23 27.85 -4.93
C TRP A 465 -26.80 27.89 -3.52
N ARG A 466 -28.13 28.02 -3.46
CA ARG A 466 -28.88 28.30 -2.25
C ARG A 466 -30.24 27.62 -2.32
N GLY A 467 -30.82 27.35 -1.14
CA GLY A 467 -32.20 26.87 -1.03
C GLY A 467 -33.21 27.94 -1.46
N ILE A 468 -34.45 27.51 -1.74
CA ILE A 468 -35.55 28.36 -2.23
C ILE A 468 -35.89 29.55 -1.31
N GLU A 469 -35.53 29.46 -0.03
CA GLU A 469 -35.77 30.49 0.99
C GLU A 469 -34.71 31.62 1.01
N ALA A 470 -33.64 31.49 0.24
CA ALA A 470 -32.51 32.43 0.32
C ALA A 470 -32.69 33.73 -0.48
N GLY A 471 -33.73 33.81 -1.32
CA GLY A 471 -34.00 34.99 -2.13
C GLY A 471 -34.71 34.68 -3.44
N SER A 472 -34.71 35.67 -4.34
CA SER A 472 -35.33 35.54 -5.66
C SER A 472 -34.51 34.64 -6.58
N ARG A 473 -35.20 33.96 -7.50
CA ARG A 473 -34.60 33.37 -8.70
C ARG A 473 -34.75 34.34 -9.86
N VAL A 474 -33.75 34.40 -10.74
CA VAL A 474 -33.78 35.26 -11.92
C VAL A 474 -33.55 34.41 -13.16
N THR A 475 -34.44 34.52 -14.15
CA THR A 475 -34.31 33.87 -15.47
C THR A 475 -34.60 34.88 -16.58
N ILE A 476 -34.38 34.50 -17.83
CA ILE A 476 -34.87 35.24 -19.00
C ILE A 476 -36.05 34.46 -19.62
N GLY A 477 -37.17 35.13 -19.82
CA GLY A 477 -38.34 34.55 -20.52
C GLY A 477 -38.15 34.55 -22.04
N ASP A 478 -39.02 33.84 -22.76
CA ASP A 478 -38.93 33.68 -24.23
C ASP A 478 -39.01 35.01 -24.99
N ASN A 479 -39.62 36.04 -24.38
CA ASN A 479 -39.68 37.41 -24.90
C ASN A 479 -38.40 38.23 -24.63
N GLY A 480 -37.34 37.60 -24.11
CA GLY A 480 -36.06 38.25 -23.78
C GLY A 480 -36.06 39.09 -22.51
N LYS A 481 -37.18 39.18 -21.77
CA LYS A 481 -37.28 39.97 -20.53
C LYS A 481 -36.84 39.17 -19.31
N VAL A 482 -36.28 39.88 -18.32
CA VAL A 482 -35.94 39.31 -17.02
C VAL A 482 -37.21 38.90 -16.27
N VAL A 483 -37.24 37.66 -15.80
CA VAL A 483 -38.31 37.11 -14.96
C VAL A 483 -37.75 36.90 -13.56
N ARG A 484 -38.36 37.54 -12.56
CA ARG A 484 -38.00 37.39 -11.15
C ARG A 484 -39.05 36.53 -10.44
N ILE A 485 -38.62 35.38 -9.95
CA ILE A 485 -39.47 34.47 -9.18
C ILE A 485 -39.21 34.75 -7.69
N PRO A 486 -40.25 35.07 -6.89
CA PRO A 486 -40.10 35.40 -5.48
C PRO A 486 -39.47 34.27 -4.64
N LYS A 487 -38.99 34.66 -3.46
CA LYS A 487 -38.55 33.73 -2.41
C LYS A 487 -39.65 32.69 -2.13
N GLY A 488 -39.25 31.43 -1.92
CA GLY A 488 -40.15 30.31 -1.63
C GLY A 488 -40.89 29.74 -2.85
N GLN A 489 -40.78 30.34 -4.04
CA GLN A 489 -41.47 29.87 -5.26
C GLN A 489 -40.48 29.36 -6.31
N GLY A 490 -40.84 28.30 -7.05
CA GLY A 490 -40.02 27.71 -8.12
C GLY A 490 -38.90 26.76 -7.62
N PRO A 491 -38.09 26.19 -8.53
CA PRO A 491 -37.06 25.20 -8.19
C PRO A 491 -35.89 25.80 -7.40
N GLY A 492 -35.30 25.01 -6.50
CA GLY A 492 -34.04 25.37 -5.82
C GLY A 492 -32.82 25.26 -6.75
N ALA A 493 -31.66 25.69 -6.26
CA ALA A 493 -30.42 25.59 -7.01
C ALA A 493 -30.08 24.12 -7.33
N GLY A 494 -29.68 23.86 -8.57
CA GLY A 494 -29.38 22.53 -9.08
C GLY A 494 -28.60 22.58 -10.38
N SER A 495 -28.22 21.40 -10.85
CA SER A 495 -27.63 21.18 -12.17
C SER A 495 -28.09 19.82 -12.70
N GLY A 496 -28.18 19.71 -14.02
CA GLY A 496 -28.30 18.42 -14.71
C GLY A 496 -26.95 17.72 -14.88
N PRO A 497 -26.91 16.55 -15.53
CA PRO A 497 -25.64 15.91 -15.92
C PRO A 497 -24.78 16.85 -16.78
N GLU A 498 -23.46 16.70 -16.69
CA GLU A 498 -22.52 17.47 -17.51
C GLU A 498 -22.76 17.24 -19.02
N HIS A 499 -22.84 18.32 -19.79
CA HIS A 499 -22.97 18.27 -21.25
C HIS A 499 -22.44 19.56 -21.88
N PRO A 500 -22.06 19.56 -23.17
CA PRO A 500 -21.92 20.80 -23.92
C PRO A 500 -23.27 21.51 -24.00
N PHE A 501 -23.30 22.83 -23.83
CA PHE A 501 -24.53 23.60 -23.94
C PHE A 501 -24.31 24.94 -24.64
N SER A 502 -25.37 25.39 -25.30
CA SER A 502 -25.38 26.66 -26.00
C SER A 502 -25.49 27.83 -25.01
N VAL A 503 -24.55 28.77 -25.13
CA VAL A 503 -24.53 30.02 -24.38
C VAL A 503 -24.99 31.15 -25.30
N VAL A 504 -26.03 31.85 -24.88
CA VAL A 504 -26.63 32.98 -25.59
C VAL A 504 -26.16 34.28 -24.95
N THR A 505 -25.46 35.09 -25.73
CA THR A 505 -25.01 36.44 -25.35
C THR A 505 -26.21 37.39 -25.33
N ARG A 506 -26.49 38.01 -24.18
CA ARG A 506 -27.66 38.89 -23.99
C ARG A 506 -27.32 40.37 -24.10
N ASP A 507 -26.22 40.80 -23.49
CA ASP A 507 -25.73 42.17 -23.61
C ASP A 507 -24.51 42.19 -24.53
N ARG A 508 -24.74 42.46 -25.82
CA ARG A 508 -23.69 42.47 -26.85
C ARG A 508 -22.86 43.78 -26.86
N GLN A 509 -23.34 44.81 -26.18
CA GLN A 509 -22.67 46.12 -26.15
C GLN A 509 -21.65 46.20 -25.01
N HIS A 510 -21.86 45.44 -23.94
CA HIS A 510 -20.95 45.34 -22.81
C HIS A 510 -19.51 45.01 -23.25
N PRO A 511 -18.47 45.70 -22.71
CA PRO A 511 -17.08 45.51 -23.15
C PRO A 511 -16.60 44.04 -23.15
N VAL A 512 -16.99 43.26 -22.14
CA VAL A 512 -16.67 41.82 -22.02
C VAL A 512 -17.24 40.99 -23.19
N MET A 513 -18.41 41.36 -23.69
CA MET A 513 -19.17 40.60 -24.69
C MET A 513 -19.03 41.18 -26.11
N ARG A 514 -18.45 42.38 -26.27
CA ARG A 514 -18.25 43.00 -27.57
C ARG A 514 -17.43 42.08 -28.49
N GLY A 515 -17.99 41.72 -29.63
CA GLY A 515 -17.38 40.80 -30.61
C GLY A 515 -17.55 39.30 -30.30
N ILE A 516 -18.17 38.92 -29.18
CA ILE A 516 -18.57 37.53 -28.92
C ILE A 516 -19.80 37.20 -29.78
N PRO A 517 -19.87 35.98 -30.39
CA PRO A 517 -21.05 35.55 -31.12
C PRO A 517 -22.34 35.62 -30.28
N THR A 518 -23.47 35.84 -30.95
CA THR A 518 -24.80 35.85 -30.30
C THR A 518 -25.06 34.53 -29.59
N GLU A 519 -24.59 33.42 -30.17
CA GLU A 519 -24.73 32.07 -29.64
C GLU A 519 -23.43 31.30 -29.88
N TRP A 520 -22.99 30.53 -28.87
CA TRP A 520 -21.77 29.73 -28.95
C TRP A 520 -21.84 28.50 -28.03
N MET A 521 -21.23 27.39 -28.47
CA MET A 521 -21.26 26.11 -27.76
C MET A 521 -20.15 26.05 -26.71
N HIS A 522 -20.53 26.07 -25.43
CA HIS A 522 -19.60 25.80 -24.34
C HIS A 522 -19.28 24.31 -24.26
N PHE A 523 -18.04 24.00 -23.90
CA PHE A 523 -17.59 22.61 -23.77
C PHE A 523 -18.28 21.91 -22.59
N ARG A 524 -18.17 20.58 -22.53
CA ARG A 524 -18.76 19.73 -21.48
C ARG A 524 -18.61 20.36 -20.09
N ASP A 525 -19.74 20.67 -19.46
CA ASP A 525 -19.78 21.35 -18.16
C ASP A 525 -21.14 21.16 -17.45
N GLU A 526 -21.25 21.58 -16.19
CA GLU A 526 -22.53 21.63 -15.47
C GLU A 526 -23.28 22.94 -15.76
N LEU A 527 -24.51 22.85 -16.28
CA LEU A 527 -25.40 24.00 -16.44
C LEU A 527 -26.16 24.24 -15.13
N TYR A 528 -25.74 25.24 -14.35
CA TYR A 528 -26.39 25.64 -13.11
C TYR A 528 -27.77 26.27 -13.40
N HIS A 529 -28.78 25.85 -12.65
CA HIS A 529 -30.14 26.37 -12.73
C HIS A 529 -30.71 26.65 -11.34
N GLY A 530 -31.78 27.42 -11.26
CA GLY A 530 -32.52 27.62 -10.00
C GLY A 530 -31.76 28.39 -8.89
N LEU A 531 -30.67 29.08 -9.25
CA LEU A 531 -29.85 29.86 -8.30
C LEU A 531 -30.69 30.93 -7.58
N ARG A 532 -30.37 31.18 -6.30
CA ARG A 532 -31.11 32.12 -5.44
C ARG A 532 -30.19 33.14 -4.79
N GLY A 533 -30.72 34.33 -4.56
CA GLY A 533 -30.06 35.35 -3.75
C GLY A 533 -30.80 36.68 -3.81
N PRO A 534 -30.20 37.75 -3.27
CA PRO A 534 -30.79 39.09 -3.31
C PRO A 534 -31.06 39.58 -4.73
N ALA A 535 -30.17 39.26 -5.68
CA ALA A 535 -30.23 39.69 -7.08
C ALA A 535 -30.49 41.20 -7.26
N VAL A 536 -30.00 42.04 -6.34
CA VAL A 536 -30.09 43.49 -6.39
C VAL A 536 -29.06 44.00 -7.41
N ASP A 537 -29.48 44.88 -8.33
CA ASP A 537 -28.65 45.48 -9.38
C ASP A 537 -27.80 44.47 -10.18
N MET A 538 -28.36 43.29 -10.43
CA MET A 538 -27.70 42.24 -11.18
C MET A 538 -27.87 42.42 -12.69
N HIS A 539 -26.76 42.53 -13.42
CA HIS A 539 -26.73 42.73 -14.87
C HIS A 539 -26.33 41.45 -15.60
N ILE A 540 -27.26 40.83 -16.32
CA ILE A 540 -27.05 39.54 -17.02
C ILE A 540 -26.37 39.79 -18.37
N LEU A 541 -25.22 39.15 -18.58
CA LEU A 541 -24.45 39.25 -19.82
C LEU A 541 -24.69 38.06 -20.76
N ALA A 542 -24.87 36.86 -20.21
CA ALA A 542 -25.14 35.65 -20.99
C ALA A 542 -25.99 34.63 -20.21
N THR A 543 -26.74 33.81 -20.95
CA THR A 543 -27.62 32.76 -20.40
C THR A 543 -27.47 31.44 -21.16
N ALA A 544 -27.90 30.33 -20.58
CA ALA A 544 -28.05 29.06 -21.29
C ALA A 544 -29.45 28.46 -21.05
N TYR A 545 -30.02 27.80 -22.05
CA TYR A 545 -31.34 27.16 -21.91
C TYR A 545 -31.20 25.85 -21.12
N SER A 546 -31.83 25.78 -19.95
CA SER A 546 -31.80 24.61 -19.08
C SER A 546 -32.89 23.61 -19.49
N ALA A 547 -32.58 22.73 -20.44
CA ALA A 547 -33.56 21.82 -21.03
C ALA A 547 -34.00 20.69 -20.07
N LYS A 548 -35.31 20.36 -20.06
CA LYS A 548 -35.89 19.33 -19.17
C LYS A 548 -35.33 17.93 -19.41
N ASP A 549 -35.03 17.57 -20.65
CA ASP A 549 -34.42 16.27 -21.00
C ASP A 549 -32.98 16.15 -20.47
N LYS A 550 -32.34 17.27 -20.11
CA LYS A 550 -31.06 17.34 -19.40
C LYS A 550 -31.23 17.56 -17.89
N GLY A 551 -32.43 17.36 -17.35
CA GLY A 551 -32.72 17.59 -15.93
C GLY A 551 -32.85 19.08 -15.55
N GLY A 552 -33.06 19.95 -16.53
CA GLY A 552 -33.17 21.40 -16.38
C GLY A 552 -34.57 21.94 -16.07
N THR A 553 -34.66 23.26 -15.98
CA THR A 553 -35.85 24.00 -15.51
C THR A 553 -36.78 24.53 -16.61
N SER A 554 -36.49 24.24 -17.88
CA SER A 554 -37.13 24.83 -19.08
C SER A 554 -37.08 26.36 -19.11
N ALA A 555 -35.98 26.95 -18.64
CA ALA A 555 -35.78 28.40 -18.66
C ALA A 555 -34.36 28.77 -19.10
N HIS A 556 -34.17 29.98 -19.60
CA HIS A 556 -32.85 30.56 -19.79
C HIS A 556 -32.28 31.02 -18.45
N GLU A 557 -31.28 30.29 -17.96
CA GLU A 557 -30.61 30.53 -16.69
C GLU A 557 -29.39 31.45 -16.89
N PRO A 558 -29.12 32.40 -15.98
CA PRO A 558 -27.93 33.25 -16.04
C PRO A 558 -26.64 32.42 -15.94
N MET A 559 -25.75 32.56 -16.92
CA MET A 559 -24.43 31.90 -16.95
C MET A 559 -23.27 32.86 -16.68
N VAL A 560 -23.47 34.14 -17.03
CA VAL A 560 -22.51 35.22 -16.84
C VAL A 560 -23.26 36.49 -16.47
N TRP A 561 -22.85 37.14 -15.38
CA TRP A 561 -23.43 38.41 -14.93
C TRP A 561 -22.42 39.21 -14.12
N TRP A 562 -22.78 40.44 -13.79
CA TRP A 562 -22.04 41.23 -12.82
C TRP A 562 -22.97 42.02 -11.88
N VAL A 563 -22.43 42.43 -10.74
CA VAL A 563 -23.13 43.23 -9.72
C VAL A 563 -22.21 44.39 -9.28
N PRO A 564 -22.70 45.64 -9.24
CA PRO A 564 -21.99 46.75 -8.60
C PRO A 564 -22.02 46.60 -7.08
N TYR A 565 -20.91 46.87 -6.41
CA TYR A 565 -20.88 46.88 -4.94
C TYR A 565 -19.95 47.99 -4.43
N GLY A 566 -20.55 49.03 -3.83
CA GLY A 566 -19.84 50.28 -3.56
C GLY A 566 -19.29 50.87 -4.86
N LYS A 567 -17.98 51.14 -4.92
CA LYS A 567 -17.28 51.58 -6.13
C LYS A 567 -16.74 50.42 -6.99
N GLY A 568 -16.81 49.18 -6.48
CA GLY A 568 -16.25 47.99 -7.13
C GLY A 568 -17.22 47.24 -8.02
N ARG A 569 -16.69 46.23 -8.73
CA ARG A 569 -17.44 45.37 -9.66
C ARG A 569 -17.18 43.90 -9.35
N VAL A 570 -18.25 43.12 -9.23
CA VAL A 570 -18.18 41.68 -9.02
C VAL A 570 -18.70 40.96 -10.27
N PHE A 571 -17.79 40.34 -11.01
CA PHE A 571 -18.09 39.57 -12.22
C PHE A 571 -18.23 38.08 -11.86
N THR A 572 -19.31 37.45 -12.28
CA THR A 572 -19.58 36.04 -11.97
C THR A 572 -19.83 35.25 -13.25
N THR A 573 -19.18 34.08 -13.34
CA THR A 573 -19.60 33.03 -14.25
C THR A 573 -19.77 31.71 -13.49
N VAL A 574 -20.85 31.00 -13.79
CA VAL A 574 -21.12 29.68 -13.19
C VAL A 574 -20.64 28.52 -14.07
N MET A 575 -20.00 28.82 -15.20
CA MET A 575 -19.27 27.84 -15.99
C MET A 575 -17.91 27.52 -15.32
N GLY A 576 -17.38 26.32 -15.55
CA GLY A 576 -16.05 25.88 -15.12
C GLY A 576 -16.07 24.80 -14.03
N HIS A 577 -16.83 23.72 -14.18
CA HIS A 577 -16.91 22.60 -13.22
C HIS A 577 -15.55 21.96 -12.93
N GLY A 578 -14.86 21.53 -13.99
CA GLY A 578 -13.58 20.82 -13.90
C GLY A 578 -12.46 21.51 -14.66
N ASP A 579 -11.23 21.02 -14.46
CA ASP A 579 -10.05 21.45 -15.21
C ASP A 579 -10.22 21.23 -16.72
N TYR A 580 -10.97 20.20 -17.11
CA TYR A 580 -11.35 19.95 -18.51
C TYR A 580 -12.36 20.98 -19.05
N SER A 581 -13.39 21.38 -18.27
CA SER A 581 -14.38 22.39 -18.69
C SER A 581 -13.70 23.75 -18.91
N MET A 582 -12.73 24.07 -18.05
CA MET A 582 -11.94 25.30 -18.12
C MET A 582 -10.99 25.37 -19.32
N LYS A 583 -10.84 24.30 -20.12
CA LYS A 583 -10.09 24.33 -21.39
C LYS A 583 -10.87 24.95 -22.54
N CYS A 584 -12.17 25.15 -22.40
CA CYS A 584 -13.00 25.82 -23.40
C CYS A 584 -12.44 27.22 -23.70
N VAL A 585 -12.17 27.52 -24.97
CA VAL A 585 -11.72 28.85 -25.43
C VAL A 585 -12.73 29.91 -25.01
N GLY A 586 -14.02 29.59 -25.11
CA GLY A 586 -15.12 30.46 -24.70
C GLY A 586 -15.02 30.85 -23.22
N PHE A 587 -14.90 29.85 -22.33
CA PHE A 587 -14.70 30.07 -20.90
C PHE A 587 -13.49 30.97 -20.60
N GLN A 588 -12.31 30.62 -21.15
CA GLN A 588 -11.08 31.37 -20.86
C GLN A 588 -11.16 32.83 -21.34
N THR A 589 -11.77 33.03 -22.52
CA THR A 589 -11.98 34.37 -23.07
C THR A 589 -12.90 35.21 -22.17
N ILE A 590 -14.03 34.64 -21.74
CA ILE A 590 -14.99 35.34 -20.88
C ILE A 590 -14.40 35.66 -19.50
N VAL A 591 -13.68 34.73 -18.88
CA VAL A 591 -13.04 34.98 -17.58
C VAL A 591 -11.92 36.02 -17.69
N GLY A 592 -11.07 35.94 -18.73
CA GLY A 592 -9.99 36.91 -18.94
C GLY A 592 -10.53 38.33 -19.19
N ARG A 593 -11.48 38.48 -20.11
CA ARG A 593 -12.12 39.77 -20.41
C ARG A 593 -12.94 40.29 -19.22
N GLY A 594 -13.63 39.41 -18.50
CA GLY A 594 -14.38 39.74 -17.29
C GLY A 594 -13.50 40.25 -16.16
N ALA A 595 -12.34 39.62 -15.94
CA ALA A 595 -11.36 40.07 -14.96
C ALA A 595 -10.77 41.44 -15.32
N GLU A 596 -10.38 41.65 -16.58
CA GLU A 596 -9.84 42.94 -17.05
C GLU A 596 -10.86 44.07 -16.89
N TRP A 597 -12.09 43.82 -17.32
CA TRP A 597 -13.19 44.78 -17.20
C TRP A 597 -13.55 45.07 -15.75
N ALA A 598 -13.59 44.04 -14.90
CA ALA A 598 -13.88 44.25 -13.48
C ALA A 598 -12.83 45.18 -12.85
N ALA A 599 -11.54 45.02 -13.15
CA ALA A 599 -10.49 45.93 -12.70
C ALA A 599 -10.58 47.34 -13.30
N THR A 600 -10.74 47.44 -14.63
CA THR A 600 -10.42 48.69 -15.35
C THR A 600 -11.64 49.42 -15.92
N GLY A 601 -12.78 48.74 -16.04
CA GLY A 601 -13.95 49.22 -16.79
C GLY A 601 -13.85 49.00 -18.30
N GLU A 602 -12.68 48.61 -18.81
CA GLU A 602 -12.38 48.46 -20.24
C GLU A 602 -11.90 47.03 -20.57
N VAL A 603 -11.89 46.66 -21.85
CA VAL A 603 -11.38 45.36 -22.32
C VAL A 603 -10.47 45.54 -23.52
N SER A 604 -9.19 45.20 -23.36
CA SER A 604 -8.20 45.17 -24.45
C SER A 604 -7.96 43.76 -24.99
N LEU A 605 -8.30 42.72 -24.21
CA LEU A 605 -8.16 41.33 -24.63
C LEU A 605 -9.07 41.01 -25.84
N PRO A 606 -8.50 40.54 -26.98
CA PRO A 606 -9.27 40.26 -28.18
C PRO A 606 -10.08 38.97 -28.04
N VAL A 607 -11.09 38.82 -28.91
CA VAL A 607 -11.77 37.52 -29.09
C VAL A 607 -10.87 36.62 -29.95
N PRO A 608 -10.45 35.43 -29.47
CA PRO A 608 -9.59 34.53 -30.24
C PRO A 608 -10.27 34.04 -31.53
N ARG A 609 -9.49 33.83 -32.60
CA ARG A 609 -10.02 33.32 -33.90
C ARG A 609 -10.66 31.93 -33.77
N ASN A 610 -10.19 31.13 -32.84
CA ASN A 610 -10.72 29.80 -32.54
C ASN A 610 -11.79 29.84 -31.43
N PHE A 611 -12.47 30.97 -31.21
CA PHE A 611 -13.62 31.02 -30.30
C PHE A 611 -14.71 30.04 -30.77
N PRO A 612 -15.46 29.37 -29.86
CA PRO A 612 -16.49 28.39 -30.25
C PRO A 612 -17.57 28.98 -31.17
N THR A 613 -18.09 28.19 -32.09
CA THR A 613 -19.28 28.56 -32.90
C THR A 613 -20.55 28.07 -32.20
N ALA A 614 -21.73 28.38 -32.75
CA ALA A 614 -23.00 27.89 -32.21
C ALA A 614 -23.10 26.35 -32.21
N GLU A 615 -22.43 25.68 -33.16
CA GLU A 615 -22.52 24.23 -33.36
C GLU A 615 -21.31 23.45 -32.83
N LYS A 616 -20.15 24.11 -32.69
CA LYS A 616 -18.88 23.44 -32.35
C LYS A 616 -18.19 24.08 -31.16
N THR A 617 -17.82 23.22 -30.22
CA THR A 617 -16.94 23.58 -29.10
C THR A 617 -15.53 23.86 -29.61
N SER A 618 -14.77 24.63 -28.83
CA SER A 618 -13.36 24.86 -29.08
C SER A 618 -12.59 24.85 -27.77
N VAL A 619 -11.47 24.13 -27.72
CA VAL A 619 -10.62 23.97 -26.55
C VAL A 619 -9.19 24.35 -26.90
N VAL A 620 -8.49 25.09 -26.03
CA VAL A 620 -7.09 25.44 -26.27
C VAL A 620 -6.17 24.31 -25.82
N ASP A 621 -5.16 23.98 -26.64
CA ASP A 621 -4.01 23.16 -26.23
C ASP A 621 -2.73 23.81 -26.80
N PRO A 622 -2.13 24.84 -26.16
CA PRO A 622 -0.87 25.39 -26.64
C PRO A 622 0.26 24.40 -26.30
N LEU A 623 1.10 24.04 -27.28
CA LEU A 623 2.31 23.28 -27.00
C LEU A 623 3.37 24.23 -26.46
N GLN A 624 3.71 24.09 -25.18
CA GLN A 624 4.80 24.79 -24.53
C GLN A 624 5.82 23.79 -24.01
N TRP A 625 7.09 24.21 -23.91
CA TRP A 625 8.07 23.42 -23.18
C TRP A 625 7.68 23.40 -21.70
N VAL A 626 7.39 22.21 -21.22
CA VAL A 626 7.12 21.97 -19.80
C VAL A 626 8.36 21.33 -19.21
N GLU A 627 8.93 21.95 -18.17
CA GLU A 627 9.94 21.26 -17.36
C GLU A 627 9.25 20.12 -16.58
N VAL A 628 9.66 18.88 -16.84
CA VAL A 628 9.06 17.68 -16.26
C VAL A 628 10.04 17.02 -15.29
N LYS A 629 9.98 17.43 -14.02
CA LYS A 629 10.79 16.85 -12.93
C LYS A 629 10.45 15.38 -12.61
N ARG A 630 9.33 14.85 -13.13
CA ARG A 630 8.88 13.46 -12.89
C ARG A 630 9.50 12.42 -13.83
N ILE A 631 10.16 12.82 -14.92
CA ILE A 631 10.88 11.87 -15.78
C ILE A 631 12.14 11.43 -15.03
N ARG A 632 12.17 10.16 -14.61
CA ARG A 632 13.30 9.58 -13.87
C ARG A 632 14.12 8.70 -14.80
N ASP A 633 15.36 9.09 -15.05
CA ASP A 633 16.30 8.30 -15.85
C ASP A 633 16.38 6.85 -15.30
N GLY A 634 16.34 5.86 -16.18
CA GLY A 634 16.32 4.44 -15.82
C GLY A 634 14.95 3.84 -15.52
N ARG A 635 13.86 4.58 -15.77
CA ARG A 635 12.49 4.05 -15.75
C ARG A 635 11.76 4.42 -17.04
N PRO A 636 10.90 3.56 -17.58
CA PRO A 636 9.98 3.95 -18.63
C PRO A 636 9.11 5.13 -18.17
N PHE A 637 8.93 6.11 -19.04
CA PHE A 637 8.08 7.26 -18.79
C PHE A 637 7.02 7.37 -19.89
N PRO A 638 5.72 7.33 -19.53
CA PRO A 638 4.65 7.44 -20.51
C PRO A 638 4.57 8.86 -21.08
N LEU A 639 4.38 8.95 -22.39
CA LEU A 639 4.13 10.18 -23.13
C LEU A 639 2.68 10.23 -23.60
N SER A 640 2.29 11.34 -24.24
CA SER A 640 0.94 11.47 -24.79
C SER A 640 0.69 10.39 -25.85
N PRO A 641 -0.41 9.62 -25.77
CA PRO A 641 -0.69 8.48 -26.66
C PRO A 641 -1.26 8.91 -28.01
N GLN A 642 -1.05 10.16 -28.45
CA GLN A 642 -1.61 10.62 -29.71
C GLN A 642 -0.90 9.93 -30.88
N ALA A 643 -1.67 9.31 -31.76
CA ALA A 643 -1.16 8.65 -32.97
C ALA A 643 -0.51 9.65 -33.92
N PHE A 644 0.38 9.13 -34.78
CA PHE A 644 1.11 9.87 -35.81
C PHE A 644 1.69 11.20 -35.33
N SER A 645 2.35 11.16 -34.18
CA SER A 645 2.81 12.37 -33.51
C SER A 645 4.25 12.28 -33.03
N ALA A 646 4.89 13.44 -32.88
CA ALA A 646 6.25 13.57 -32.37
C ALA A 646 6.26 14.33 -31.04
N THR A 647 6.87 13.76 -30.00
CA THR A 647 7.13 14.44 -28.72
C THR A 647 8.63 14.66 -28.57
N TYR A 648 9.02 15.89 -28.25
CA TYR A 648 10.42 16.26 -28.03
C TYR A 648 10.75 16.32 -26.56
N LEU A 649 11.94 15.84 -26.23
CA LEU A 649 12.53 15.98 -24.92
C LEU A 649 13.89 16.64 -25.06
N PHE A 650 14.13 17.68 -24.27
CA PHE A 650 15.38 18.42 -24.24
C PHE A 650 15.96 18.42 -22.84
N ARG A 651 17.28 18.30 -22.73
CA ARG A 651 18.04 18.55 -21.51
C ARG A 651 19.50 18.83 -21.82
N THR A 652 20.25 19.24 -20.82
CA THR A 652 21.70 19.36 -20.89
C THR A 652 22.39 18.31 -20.01
N ILE A 653 23.59 17.93 -20.42
CA ILE A 653 24.57 17.13 -19.67
C ILE A 653 25.81 17.99 -19.47
N THR A 654 26.13 18.34 -18.23
CA THR A 654 27.38 19.02 -17.92
C THR A 654 28.45 18.00 -17.56
N SER A 655 29.51 17.93 -18.38
CA SER A 655 30.64 17.04 -18.16
C SER A 655 31.86 17.84 -17.68
N PRO A 656 32.57 17.41 -16.63
CA PRO A 656 33.75 18.14 -16.14
C PRO A 656 35.01 17.89 -16.98
N THR A 657 35.05 16.80 -17.75
CA THR A 657 36.15 16.46 -18.66
C THR A 657 35.59 15.88 -19.95
N ALA A 658 36.42 15.82 -20.99
CA ALA A 658 36.12 14.98 -22.14
C ALA A 658 36.00 13.52 -21.69
N ARG A 659 34.92 12.83 -22.10
CA ARG A 659 34.69 11.41 -21.77
C ARG A 659 33.59 10.81 -22.63
N LYS A 660 33.61 9.49 -22.75
CA LYS A 660 32.49 8.70 -23.27
C LYS A 660 31.48 8.43 -22.16
N LEU A 661 30.19 8.58 -22.46
CA LEU A 661 29.09 8.19 -21.60
C LEU A 661 28.20 7.17 -22.30
N PRO A 662 28.26 5.89 -21.93
CA PRO A 662 27.34 4.90 -22.46
C PRO A 662 25.91 5.22 -21.98
N VAL A 663 24.95 5.20 -22.89
CA VAL A 663 23.54 5.42 -22.59
C VAL A 663 22.68 4.27 -23.13
N ILE A 664 21.63 3.97 -22.40
CA ILE A 664 20.59 3.05 -22.80
C ILE A 664 19.35 3.85 -23.15
N LEU A 665 18.74 3.52 -24.28
CA LEU A 665 17.56 4.18 -24.83
C LEU A 665 16.39 3.19 -24.94
N GLY A 666 15.19 3.73 -25.10
CA GLY A 666 14.00 3.00 -25.49
C GLY A 666 12.87 3.95 -25.88
N SER A 667 12.00 3.50 -26.76
CA SER A 667 10.79 4.19 -27.20
C SER A 667 9.68 3.17 -27.41
N ASP A 668 8.43 3.62 -27.37
CA ASP A 668 7.30 2.81 -27.85
C ASP A 668 7.48 2.57 -29.34
N ASP A 669 7.39 3.57 -30.21
CA ASP A 669 7.73 3.37 -31.64
C ASP A 669 9.09 3.98 -32.01
N GLY A 670 9.11 5.03 -32.84
CA GLY A 670 10.31 5.62 -33.39
C GLY A 670 11.07 6.52 -32.41
N ILE A 671 12.39 6.63 -32.59
CA ILE A 671 13.28 7.48 -31.78
C ILE A 671 14.36 8.13 -32.63
N LYS A 672 14.70 9.39 -32.32
CA LYS A 672 15.94 10.06 -32.75
C LYS A 672 16.59 10.80 -31.58
N LEU A 673 17.92 10.84 -31.55
CA LEU A 673 18.73 11.45 -30.50
C LEU A 673 19.87 12.28 -31.13
N TRP A 674 19.97 13.55 -30.73
CA TRP A 674 21.06 14.45 -31.09
C TRP A 674 21.87 14.86 -29.86
N LEU A 675 23.18 14.99 -30.04
CA LEU A 675 24.12 15.57 -29.07
C LEU A 675 24.78 16.78 -29.72
N ASN A 676 24.64 17.96 -29.11
CA ASN A 676 25.20 19.22 -29.61
C ASN A 676 24.83 19.50 -31.07
N GLY A 677 23.60 19.17 -31.48
CA GLY A 677 23.10 19.32 -32.85
C GLY A 677 23.52 18.22 -33.83
N LYS A 678 24.42 17.31 -33.44
CA LYS A 678 24.83 16.17 -34.26
C LYS A 678 24.01 14.93 -33.92
N LEU A 679 23.37 14.31 -34.92
CA LEU A 679 22.61 13.07 -34.76
C LEU A 679 23.54 11.96 -34.26
N GLN A 680 23.16 11.28 -33.16
CA GLN A 680 23.92 10.19 -32.54
C GLN A 680 23.24 8.83 -32.70
N PHE A 681 21.92 8.83 -32.79
CA PHE A 681 21.13 7.60 -32.86
C PHE A 681 19.76 7.88 -33.49
N GLU A 682 19.30 6.99 -34.36
CA GLU A 682 17.92 6.95 -34.80
C GLU A 682 17.47 5.51 -35.04
N LYS A 683 16.19 5.25 -34.83
CA LYS A 683 15.57 3.95 -35.07
C LYS A 683 14.09 4.12 -35.36
N LYS A 684 13.63 3.61 -36.50
CA LYS A 684 12.24 3.62 -36.96
C LYS A 684 11.69 2.20 -36.90
N GLU A 685 10.96 1.88 -35.84
CA GLU A 685 10.41 0.55 -35.61
C GLU A 685 9.12 0.68 -34.81
N LEU A 686 8.13 -0.20 -35.07
CA LEU A 686 6.91 -0.32 -34.27
C LEU A 686 7.20 -1.29 -33.11
N ARG A 687 7.13 -0.84 -31.86
CA ARG A 687 7.50 -1.67 -30.70
C ARG A 687 6.84 -1.14 -29.42
N SER A 688 7.22 -1.69 -28.28
CA SER A 688 6.83 -1.16 -26.97
C SER A 688 8.03 -0.59 -26.23
N VAL A 689 7.79 0.32 -25.29
CA VAL A 689 8.86 0.96 -24.49
C VAL A 689 9.54 -0.06 -23.57
N MET A 690 10.62 -0.68 -24.06
CA MET A 690 11.37 -1.70 -23.33
C MET A 690 12.66 -1.13 -22.71
N PRO A 691 12.93 -1.32 -21.41
CA PRO A 691 14.23 -1.03 -20.82
C PRO A 691 15.34 -1.90 -21.45
N ALA A 692 16.46 -1.28 -21.82
CA ALA A 692 17.70 -1.98 -22.21
C ALA A 692 17.82 -2.59 -23.62
N THR A 693 16.95 -2.24 -24.56
CA THR A 693 17.01 -2.75 -25.95
C THR A 693 17.96 -1.98 -26.87
N ASP A 694 18.10 -0.67 -26.70
CA ASP A 694 19.00 0.15 -27.52
C ASP A 694 20.14 0.74 -26.68
N ARG A 695 21.34 0.80 -27.28
CA ARG A 695 22.55 1.35 -26.65
C ARG A 695 23.28 2.25 -27.63
N THR A 696 23.82 3.34 -27.12
CA THR A 696 24.77 4.19 -27.84
C THR A 696 25.74 4.83 -26.85
N GLU A 697 26.82 5.42 -27.33
CA GLU A 697 27.78 6.17 -26.52
C GLU A 697 27.73 7.65 -26.90
N LEU A 698 27.74 8.52 -25.89
CA LEU A 698 27.80 9.96 -26.09
C LEU A 698 29.23 10.45 -25.84
N ASP A 699 29.85 11.03 -26.86
CA ASP A 699 31.15 11.68 -26.77
C ASP A 699 30.98 13.09 -26.17
N LEU A 700 31.14 13.21 -24.85
CA LEU A 700 30.95 14.46 -24.15
C LEU A 700 32.22 15.31 -24.20
N VAL A 701 32.06 16.60 -24.49
CA VAL A 701 33.11 17.61 -24.32
C VAL A 701 33.05 18.20 -22.89
N PRO A 702 34.15 18.77 -22.37
CA PRO A 702 34.09 19.55 -21.13
C PRO A 702 33.04 20.67 -21.23
N GLY A 703 32.28 20.89 -20.17
CA GLY A 703 31.20 21.88 -20.12
C GLY A 703 29.82 21.31 -20.47
N GLU A 704 28.92 22.19 -20.92
CA GLU A 704 27.54 21.85 -21.27
C GLU A 704 27.46 21.08 -22.60
N ASN A 705 26.73 19.96 -22.59
CA ASN A 705 26.38 19.20 -23.78
C ASN A 705 24.86 19.14 -23.90
N ARG A 706 24.29 19.46 -25.06
CA ARG A 706 22.85 19.55 -25.30
C ARG A 706 22.31 18.26 -25.90
N ILE A 707 21.29 17.69 -25.28
CA ILE A 707 20.57 16.51 -25.78
C ILE A 707 19.17 16.91 -26.22
N LEU A 708 18.84 16.55 -27.46
CA LEU A 708 17.48 16.56 -27.98
C LEU A 708 17.08 15.13 -28.34
N MET A 709 15.91 14.70 -27.88
CA MET A 709 15.28 13.43 -28.24
C MET A 709 13.94 13.70 -28.90
N LYS A 710 13.66 12.97 -29.98
CA LYS A 710 12.36 12.92 -30.65
C LYS A 710 11.80 11.52 -30.48
N ILE A 711 10.64 11.40 -29.84
CA ILE A 711 9.88 10.15 -29.73
C ILE A 711 8.69 10.25 -30.66
N ILE A 712 8.57 9.29 -31.56
CA ILE A 712 7.53 9.24 -32.58
C ILE A 712 6.55 8.16 -32.16
N ASN A 713 5.27 8.48 -32.08
CA ASN A 713 4.19 7.52 -31.82
C ASN A 713 3.42 7.26 -33.11
N SER A 714 3.25 5.98 -33.46
CA SER A 714 2.41 5.52 -34.57
C SER A 714 0.94 5.39 -34.15
N GLY A 715 0.66 5.11 -32.87
CA GLY A 715 -0.67 4.96 -32.29
C GLY A 715 -0.67 3.99 -31.10
N GLY A 716 -1.62 4.13 -30.17
CA GLY A 716 -1.63 3.35 -28.94
C GLY A 716 -0.87 4.04 -27.81
N SER A 717 -0.26 3.26 -26.91
CA SER A 717 0.59 3.79 -25.84
C SER A 717 1.76 4.61 -26.41
N ALA A 718 2.38 5.45 -25.59
CA ALA A 718 3.60 6.15 -25.98
C ALA A 718 4.50 6.24 -24.76
N GLY A 719 5.81 6.11 -24.95
CA GLY A 719 6.74 6.16 -23.84
C GLY A 719 8.19 6.33 -24.28
N LEU A 720 9.02 6.74 -23.33
CA LEU A 720 10.47 6.78 -23.49
C LEU A 720 11.19 6.04 -22.36
N PHE A 721 12.41 5.61 -22.64
CA PHE A 721 13.38 5.17 -21.66
C PHE A 721 14.73 5.84 -21.96
N PHE A 722 15.36 6.40 -20.94
CA PHE A 722 16.71 6.96 -21.03
C PHE A 722 17.48 6.63 -19.76
N ARG A 723 18.67 6.02 -19.87
CA ARG A 723 19.53 5.72 -18.72
C ARG A 723 21.01 5.91 -19.05
N PRO A 724 21.71 6.87 -18.42
CA PRO A 724 23.17 6.95 -18.50
C PRO A 724 23.81 5.88 -17.61
N LEU A 725 24.84 5.20 -18.11
CA LEU A 725 25.61 4.18 -17.39
C LEU A 725 26.85 4.81 -16.76
N GLN A 726 26.67 5.36 -15.57
CA GLN A 726 27.75 5.95 -14.78
C GLN A 726 28.32 4.92 -13.79
N LYS A 727 29.64 4.94 -13.57
CA LYS A 727 30.33 4.09 -12.59
C LYS A 727 29.76 4.38 -11.19
N ARG A 728 29.25 3.37 -10.49
CA ARG A 728 28.56 3.54 -9.21
C ARG A 728 29.50 3.28 -8.04
N PHE A 729 29.63 4.28 -7.19
CA PHE A 729 30.25 4.16 -5.87
C PHE A 729 29.15 4.16 -4.80
N PRO A 730 29.39 3.59 -3.61
CA PRO A 730 28.51 3.80 -2.47
C PRO A 730 28.21 5.30 -2.29
N PRO A 731 26.97 5.71 -1.94
CA PRO A 731 26.55 7.12 -1.98
C PRO A 731 27.45 8.10 -1.22
N LEU A 732 28.01 7.67 -0.08
CA LEU A 732 28.91 8.50 0.72
C LEU A 732 30.29 8.63 0.06
N VAL A 733 30.81 7.56 -0.55
CA VAL A 733 32.07 7.57 -1.31
C VAL A 733 31.94 8.50 -2.51
N LEU A 734 30.82 8.44 -3.21
CA LEU A 734 30.54 9.34 -4.33
C LEU A 734 30.44 10.81 -3.91
N ALA A 735 29.76 11.09 -2.80
CA ALA A 735 29.62 12.45 -2.26
C ALA A 735 30.98 13.04 -1.86
N ALA A 736 31.86 12.22 -1.29
CA ALA A 736 33.20 12.63 -0.91
C ALA A 736 34.14 12.84 -2.11
N LEU A 737 34.08 11.96 -3.13
CA LEU A 737 34.91 12.11 -4.34
C LEU A 737 34.67 13.45 -5.05
N ARG A 738 33.41 13.94 -5.05
CA ARG A 738 32.96 15.17 -5.72
C ARG A 738 33.42 16.48 -5.08
N VAL A 739 33.90 16.45 -3.83
CA VAL A 739 34.43 17.66 -3.18
C VAL A 739 35.91 17.80 -3.55
N PRO A 740 36.40 19.00 -3.95
CA PRO A 740 37.82 19.19 -4.24
C PRO A 740 38.70 18.71 -3.08
N VAL A 741 39.85 18.12 -3.38
CA VAL A 741 40.71 17.47 -2.37
C VAL A 741 41.06 18.40 -1.20
N GLY A 742 41.28 19.70 -1.49
CA GLY A 742 41.54 20.74 -0.49
C GLY A 742 40.35 21.04 0.43
N ASP A 743 39.13 20.90 -0.09
CA ASP A 743 37.89 21.36 0.56
C ASP A 743 37.10 20.22 1.23
N ARG A 744 37.53 18.96 1.04
CA ARG A 744 36.84 17.80 1.62
C ARG A 744 36.79 17.88 3.14
N THR A 745 35.60 17.68 3.68
CA THR A 745 35.41 17.58 5.12
C THR A 745 36.10 16.33 5.66
N LYS A 746 36.33 16.31 6.98
CA LYS A 746 36.97 15.19 7.66
C LYS A 746 36.23 13.86 7.41
N ASP A 747 34.90 13.88 7.46
CA ASP A 747 34.06 12.68 7.25
C ASP A 747 34.11 12.19 5.79
N GLN A 748 34.16 13.11 4.84
CA GLN A 748 34.29 12.78 3.43
C GLN A 748 35.63 12.11 3.13
N LYS A 749 36.74 12.67 3.64
CA LYS A 749 38.07 12.04 3.53
C LYS A 749 38.06 10.65 4.14
N LYS A 750 37.44 10.49 5.32
CA LYS A 750 37.33 9.20 6.02
C LYS A 750 36.57 8.15 5.21
N VAL A 751 35.44 8.51 4.59
CA VAL A 751 34.65 7.55 3.79
C VAL A 751 35.44 7.02 2.58
N LEU A 752 36.23 7.87 1.91
CA LEU A 752 37.09 7.45 0.80
C LEU A 752 38.19 6.52 1.27
N THR A 753 38.77 6.88 2.41
CA THR A 753 39.78 6.09 3.11
C THR A 753 39.25 4.70 3.48
N ASP A 754 38.12 4.61 4.19
CA ASP A 754 37.56 3.34 4.65
C ASP A 754 37.27 2.40 3.48
N TYR A 755 36.71 2.94 2.38
CA TYR A 755 36.42 2.19 1.17
C TYR A 755 37.70 1.69 0.49
N HIS A 756 38.74 2.52 0.45
CA HIS A 756 40.03 2.14 -0.13
C HIS A 756 40.73 1.05 0.69
N LEU A 757 40.77 1.18 2.03
CA LEU A 757 41.37 0.19 2.93
C LEU A 757 40.72 -1.21 2.78
N ALA A 758 39.40 -1.25 2.58
CA ALA A 758 38.67 -2.50 2.38
C ALA A 758 39.10 -3.28 1.11
N ILE A 759 39.55 -2.56 0.08
CA ILE A 759 39.93 -3.16 -1.22
C ILE A 759 41.45 -3.12 -1.48
N ALA A 760 42.22 -2.54 -0.56
CA ALA A 760 43.65 -2.35 -0.72
C ALA A 760 44.37 -3.71 -0.76
N PRO A 761 45.10 -4.02 -1.84
CA PRO A 761 45.81 -5.29 -1.96
C PRO A 761 46.88 -5.50 -0.88
N SER A 762 47.54 -4.43 -0.43
CA SER A 762 48.60 -4.48 0.59
C SER A 762 48.12 -4.87 2.00
N LEU A 763 46.81 -4.76 2.28
CA LEU A 763 46.23 -5.15 3.58
C LEU A 763 45.81 -6.62 3.64
N GLN A 764 46.10 -7.39 2.59
CA GLN A 764 45.71 -8.80 2.49
C GLN A 764 46.37 -9.71 3.56
N PRO A 765 47.67 -9.61 3.88
CA PRO A 765 48.31 -10.47 4.89
C PRO A 765 47.77 -10.25 6.31
N ILE A 766 47.34 -9.04 6.65
CA ILE A 766 46.73 -8.72 7.95
C ILE A 766 45.37 -9.39 8.08
N ARG A 767 44.60 -9.46 6.98
CA ARG A 767 43.33 -10.21 6.95
C ARG A 767 43.55 -11.71 7.19
N GLU A 768 44.71 -12.23 6.80
CA GLU A 768 45.12 -13.62 7.00
C GLU A 768 45.59 -13.88 8.44
N GLU A 769 46.36 -12.97 9.07
CA GLU A 769 46.72 -13.04 10.51
C GLU A 769 45.48 -13.01 11.43
N LEU A 770 44.49 -12.18 11.09
CA LEU A 770 43.19 -12.17 11.77
C LEU A 770 42.54 -13.56 11.80
N ALA A 771 42.70 -14.33 10.72
CA ALA A 771 42.20 -15.70 10.64
C ALA A 771 43.00 -16.67 11.51
N THR A 772 44.29 -16.41 11.75
CA THR A 772 45.16 -17.19 12.65
C THR A 772 44.81 -16.97 14.13
N LEU A 773 44.58 -15.72 14.56
CA LEU A 773 44.22 -15.43 15.96
C LEU A 773 42.87 -15.99 16.38
N ALA A 774 41.95 -16.17 15.43
CA ALA A 774 40.71 -16.92 15.67
C ALA A 774 40.98 -18.36 16.16
N GLY A 775 42.17 -18.91 15.89
CA GLY A 775 42.64 -20.21 16.41
C GLY A 775 43.14 -20.21 17.86
N GLN A 776 43.51 -19.06 18.44
CA GLN A 776 43.94 -18.98 19.86
C GLN A 776 42.74 -18.93 20.82
N HIS A 777 41.56 -18.55 20.33
CA HIS A 777 40.27 -18.59 21.04
C HIS A 777 39.88 -20.02 21.52
N TYR A 778 40.52 -21.08 21.03
CA TYR A 778 40.22 -22.46 21.40
C TYR A 778 40.68 -22.87 22.82
N LYS A 779 41.44 -22.06 23.59
CA LYS A 779 41.90 -22.43 24.96
C LYS A 779 40.99 -21.98 26.13
N HIS A 780 39.80 -21.44 25.86
CA HIS A 780 38.90 -20.84 26.88
C HIS A 780 37.92 -21.86 27.51
N TRP A 781 37.32 -21.56 28.68
CA TRP A 781 36.40 -22.47 29.37
C TRP A 781 35.12 -22.82 28.62
N THR A 782 34.80 -22.09 27.56
CA THR A 782 33.68 -22.39 26.68
C THR A 782 34.09 -23.32 25.55
N ALA A 783 35.40 -23.51 25.33
CA ALA A 783 35.97 -24.27 24.23
C ALA A 783 36.08 -25.78 24.53
N LEU A 784 36.25 -26.55 23.46
CA LEU A 784 36.14 -28.01 23.49
C LEU A 784 37.22 -28.70 24.34
N ASP A 785 38.43 -28.18 24.28
CA ASP A 785 39.67 -28.74 24.81
C ASP A 785 40.03 -28.23 26.21
N PHE A 786 39.19 -27.39 26.81
CA PHE A 786 39.39 -26.97 28.20
C PHE A 786 39.25 -28.14 29.19
N ASP A 787 40.25 -28.29 30.08
CA ASP A 787 40.28 -29.30 31.14
C ASP A 787 39.50 -28.82 32.38
N ALA A 788 38.30 -29.36 32.54
CA ALA A 788 37.43 -29.11 33.68
C ALA A 788 37.54 -30.18 34.77
N SER A 789 38.60 -31.01 34.79
CA SER A 789 38.72 -32.15 35.73
C SER A 789 38.62 -31.76 37.21
N ASN A 790 38.94 -30.52 37.57
CA ASN A 790 38.85 -29.95 38.91
C ASN A 790 37.47 -29.35 39.27
N TRP A 791 36.50 -29.34 38.35
CA TRP A 791 35.14 -28.88 38.60
C TRP A 791 34.28 -30.00 39.19
N THR A 792 33.30 -29.63 40.02
CA THR A 792 32.31 -30.56 40.58
C THR A 792 31.66 -31.33 39.45
N ALA A 793 31.74 -32.66 39.47
CA ALA A 793 31.07 -33.50 38.48
C ALA A 793 29.67 -33.85 38.99
N GLY A 794 28.68 -33.73 38.12
CA GLY A 794 27.30 -34.00 38.50
C GLY A 794 26.40 -34.19 37.30
N ARG A 795 25.17 -34.62 37.57
CA ARG A 795 24.16 -34.79 36.53
C ARG A 795 23.55 -33.43 36.19
N ASN A 796 23.04 -33.29 34.98
CA ASN A 796 22.37 -32.07 34.54
C ASN A 796 21.17 -31.71 35.43
N GLY A 797 20.89 -30.40 35.56
CA GLY A 797 20.05 -29.83 36.62
C GLY A 797 20.90 -29.25 37.75
N ALA A 798 21.42 -28.04 37.53
CA ALA A 798 22.24 -27.30 38.49
C ALA A 798 21.50 -26.09 39.05
N GLY A 799 21.67 -25.84 40.34
CA GLY A 799 20.85 -24.87 41.03
C GLY A 799 21.02 -24.88 42.54
N PHE A 800 20.08 -24.25 43.22
CA PHE A 800 19.80 -24.45 44.64
C PHE A 800 18.37 -23.99 44.92
N GLU A 801 17.80 -24.42 46.04
CA GLU A 801 16.48 -23.99 46.51
C GLU A 801 16.50 -23.88 48.04
N THR A 802 16.01 -22.77 48.58
CA THR A 802 15.89 -22.53 50.03
C THR A 802 14.45 -22.45 50.52
N GLY A 803 13.49 -22.38 49.59
CA GLY A 803 12.05 -22.45 49.77
C GLY A 803 11.46 -23.74 49.20
N GLU A 804 10.49 -23.61 48.29
CA GLU A 804 9.84 -24.74 47.61
C GLU A 804 9.77 -24.48 46.08
N GLY A 805 10.19 -25.42 45.23
CA GLY A 805 9.91 -25.31 43.78
C GLY A 805 10.84 -26.07 42.83
N PHE A 806 12.14 -26.13 43.09
CA PHE A 806 13.14 -26.71 42.18
C PHE A 806 13.80 -28.01 42.65
N GLU A 807 13.46 -28.53 43.83
CA GLU A 807 14.14 -29.65 44.51
C GLU A 807 14.20 -30.91 43.65
N LEU A 808 13.15 -31.17 42.86
CA LEU A 808 13.07 -32.35 41.98
C LEU A 808 13.84 -32.18 40.66
N LEU A 809 14.30 -30.97 40.35
CA LEU A 809 14.99 -30.61 39.11
C LEU A 809 16.50 -30.38 39.33
N ILE A 810 16.91 -30.12 40.57
CA ILE A 810 18.31 -30.03 40.98
C ILE A 810 18.81 -31.43 41.30
N SER A 811 20.02 -31.75 40.84
CA SER A 811 20.63 -33.06 41.12
C SER A 811 21.82 -32.92 42.04
N GLU A 812 22.06 -33.89 42.91
CA GLU A 812 23.29 -33.97 43.71
C GLU A 812 24.46 -34.47 42.84
N PRO A 813 25.68 -33.88 42.91
CA PRO A 813 26.14 -32.77 43.76
C PRO A 813 26.10 -31.39 43.06
N PHE A 814 25.15 -31.17 42.16
CA PHE A 814 24.89 -29.91 41.46
C PHE A 814 23.91 -28.99 42.22
N ASP A 815 23.63 -29.33 43.48
CA ASP A 815 23.15 -28.37 44.47
C ASP A 815 24.33 -27.49 44.91
N PHE A 816 24.29 -26.24 44.49
CA PHE A 816 25.31 -25.24 44.79
C PHE A 816 24.88 -24.27 45.89
N GLN A 817 23.91 -24.63 46.75
CA GLN A 817 23.41 -23.74 47.80
C GLN A 817 24.56 -23.21 48.67
N ALA A 818 25.45 -24.10 49.13
CA ALA A 818 26.57 -23.75 50.00
C ALA A 818 27.56 -22.77 49.34
N ASP A 819 27.69 -22.82 48.01
CA ASP A 819 28.65 -22.02 47.24
C ASP A 819 28.04 -20.74 46.68
N MET A 820 26.74 -20.73 46.36
CA MET A 820 26.06 -19.61 45.73
C MET A 820 25.24 -18.77 46.69
N PHE A 821 24.45 -19.37 47.59
CA PHE A 821 23.53 -18.63 48.44
C PHE A 821 24.27 -17.66 49.35
N GLY A 822 23.96 -16.37 49.22
CA GLY A 822 24.63 -15.27 49.90
C GLY A 822 26.05 -14.95 49.42
N LYS A 823 26.59 -15.66 48.42
CA LYS A 823 28.02 -15.64 48.05
C LYS A 823 28.29 -15.32 46.58
N SER A 824 27.50 -15.86 45.64
CA SER A 824 27.73 -15.73 44.20
C SER A 824 26.44 -15.53 43.42
N THR A 825 26.55 -14.96 42.22
CA THR A 825 25.43 -14.73 41.28
C THR A 825 25.64 -15.45 39.95
N SER A 826 26.74 -16.20 39.84
CA SER A 826 27.14 -16.86 38.61
C SER A 826 27.45 -18.31 38.90
N MET A 827 27.10 -19.18 37.96
CA MET A 827 27.60 -20.55 37.89
C MET A 827 28.07 -20.85 36.48
N TYR A 828 29.05 -21.74 36.40
CA TYR A 828 29.63 -22.19 35.14
C TYR A 828 29.39 -23.67 34.99
N LEU A 829 28.77 -24.05 33.88
CA LEU A 829 28.46 -25.43 33.60
C LEU A 829 29.07 -25.83 32.26
N ARG A 830 29.62 -27.03 32.20
CA ARG A 830 30.12 -27.67 30.99
C ARG A 830 29.51 -29.05 30.87
N PHE A 831 28.78 -29.28 29.80
CA PHE A 831 28.17 -30.55 29.47
C PHE A 831 28.88 -31.10 28.23
N PRO A 832 29.90 -31.95 28.39
CA PRO A 832 30.47 -32.67 27.26
C PRO A 832 29.44 -33.67 26.72
N PHE A 833 29.40 -33.82 25.41
CA PHE A 833 28.61 -34.84 24.75
C PHE A 833 29.32 -35.26 23.47
N GLU A 834 29.08 -36.48 23.01
CA GLU A 834 29.68 -37.01 21.80
C GLU A 834 28.65 -37.14 20.69
N LEU A 835 29.08 -36.86 19.47
CA LEU A 835 28.33 -37.11 18.26
C LEU A 835 29.09 -38.12 17.41
N GLU A 836 28.57 -39.33 17.29
CA GLU A 836 29.16 -40.38 16.45
C GLU A 836 29.24 -39.94 14.98
N ASP A 837 28.24 -39.20 14.52
CA ASP A 837 28.16 -38.62 13.18
C ASP A 837 27.48 -37.25 13.24
N LEU A 838 27.95 -36.31 12.41
CA LEU A 838 27.26 -35.05 12.15
C LEU A 838 25.90 -35.27 11.46
N ALA A 839 25.62 -36.46 10.95
CA ALA A 839 24.27 -36.88 10.57
C ALA A 839 23.26 -36.70 11.72
N ALA A 840 23.68 -36.91 12.97
CA ALA A 840 22.83 -36.77 14.16
C ALA A 840 22.36 -35.33 14.42
N VAL A 841 22.96 -34.31 13.77
CA VAL A 841 22.57 -32.89 13.88
C VAL A 841 22.02 -32.31 12.58
N ARG A 842 21.61 -33.18 11.64
CA ARG A 842 21.00 -32.77 10.36
C ARG A 842 19.61 -32.15 10.52
N GLY A 843 18.88 -32.55 11.57
CA GLY A 843 17.55 -32.06 11.91
C GLY A 843 17.52 -30.61 12.41
N ASP A 844 16.36 -30.17 12.87
CA ASP A 844 16.24 -28.89 13.58
C ASP A 844 16.87 -29.01 14.96
N LEU A 845 17.79 -28.10 15.26
CA LEU A 845 18.54 -28.06 16.52
C LEU A 845 17.84 -27.10 17.47
N ILE A 846 17.32 -27.65 18.57
CA ILE A 846 16.61 -26.90 19.60
C ILE A 846 17.40 -27.00 20.90
N LEU A 847 17.80 -25.84 21.43
CA LEU A 847 18.21 -25.72 22.82
C LEU A 847 16.94 -25.50 23.66
N LYS A 848 16.59 -26.46 24.48
CA LYS A 848 15.54 -26.34 25.48
C LYS A 848 16.16 -25.89 26.79
N MET A 849 15.59 -24.90 27.45
CA MET A 849 16.08 -24.39 28.72
C MET A 849 14.94 -24.36 29.73
N LYS A 850 15.12 -25.05 30.86
CA LYS A 850 14.52 -24.63 32.13
C LYS A 850 15.56 -23.77 32.81
N TYR A 851 15.19 -22.54 33.11
CA TYR A 851 16.10 -21.60 33.75
C TYR A 851 15.30 -20.69 34.66
N ASP A 852 15.86 -20.40 35.81
CA ASP A 852 15.36 -19.36 36.69
C ASP A 852 15.72 -17.99 36.09
N ASP A 853 16.55 -17.16 36.70
CA ASP A 853 16.71 -15.77 36.24
C ASP A 853 17.29 -15.55 34.83
N GLY A 854 18.42 -16.18 34.47
CA GLY A 854 19.07 -15.90 33.19
C GLY A 854 20.26 -16.79 32.84
N PHE A 855 20.67 -16.75 31.57
CA PHE A 855 21.81 -17.54 31.09
C PHE A 855 22.46 -16.99 29.82
N VAL A 856 23.68 -17.44 29.57
CA VAL A 856 24.32 -17.43 28.24
C VAL A 856 24.83 -18.82 27.89
N ALA A 857 24.48 -19.31 26.69
CA ALA A 857 24.88 -20.62 26.20
C ALA A 857 25.94 -20.49 25.10
N TYR A 858 26.96 -21.36 25.18
CA TYR A 858 28.04 -21.49 24.21
C TYR A 858 28.17 -22.93 23.73
N LEU A 859 28.41 -23.13 22.44
CA LEU A 859 28.74 -24.42 21.85
C LEU A 859 30.15 -24.36 21.27
N ASN A 860 31.04 -25.21 21.79
CA ASN A 860 32.43 -25.30 21.34
C ASN A 860 33.14 -23.93 21.27
N GLY A 861 32.85 -23.05 22.22
CA GLY A 861 33.41 -21.69 22.32
C GLY A 861 32.53 -20.58 21.73
N HIS A 862 31.51 -20.90 20.93
CA HIS A 862 30.68 -19.91 20.25
C HIS A 862 29.37 -19.66 21.00
N ARG A 863 29.00 -18.39 21.24
CA ARG A 863 27.71 -18.03 21.83
C ARG A 863 26.57 -18.43 20.88
N ILE A 864 25.60 -19.20 21.38
CA ILE A 864 24.47 -19.74 20.59
C ILE A 864 23.08 -19.32 21.07
N ALA A 865 22.93 -18.92 22.35
CA ALA A 865 21.66 -18.44 22.89
C ALA A 865 21.89 -17.66 24.20
N SER A 866 20.89 -16.87 24.61
CA SER A 866 20.88 -16.20 25.90
C SER A 866 19.48 -15.71 26.26
N ALA A 867 19.16 -15.67 27.55
CA ALA A 867 18.01 -14.96 28.08
C ALA A 867 18.44 -14.17 29.33
N ASN A 868 17.92 -12.95 29.47
CA ASN A 868 18.14 -12.07 30.63
C ASN A 868 19.62 -11.82 31.01
N ALA A 869 20.56 -11.94 30.05
CA ALA A 869 21.98 -11.75 30.30
C ALA A 869 22.44 -10.29 30.07
N PRO A 870 23.33 -9.73 30.90
CA PRO A 870 23.89 -8.40 30.71
C PRO A 870 24.93 -8.38 29.59
N ASN A 871 25.23 -7.19 29.07
CA ASN A 871 26.29 -6.97 28.09
C ASN A 871 27.09 -5.71 28.49
N PRO A 872 28.41 -5.79 28.76
CA PRO A 872 29.27 -6.98 28.68
C PRO A 872 29.01 -8.00 29.79
N ILE A 873 29.34 -9.26 29.53
CA ILE A 873 29.28 -10.34 30.52
C ILE A 873 30.66 -10.53 31.18
N ARG A 874 30.67 -10.78 32.49
CA ARG A 874 31.85 -10.95 33.34
C ARG A 874 31.70 -12.21 34.17
N TRP A 875 32.80 -12.69 34.74
CA TRP A 875 32.76 -13.95 35.49
C TRP A 875 31.76 -13.98 36.69
N ASN A 876 31.39 -12.81 37.22
CA ASN A 876 30.42 -12.62 38.32
C ASN A 876 29.19 -11.82 37.91
N SER A 877 28.78 -11.89 36.65
CA SER A 877 27.60 -11.17 36.15
C SER A 877 26.30 -11.65 36.81
N ARG A 878 25.33 -10.73 36.86
CA ARG A 878 23.97 -10.94 37.37
C ARG A 878 22.97 -10.90 36.22
N ALA A 879 21.85 -11.60 36.34
CA ALA A 879 20.76 -11.50 35.37
C ALA A 879 20.15 -10.09 35.37
N THR A 880 19.65 -9.62 34.21
CA THR A 880 19.10 -8.27 34.05
C THR A 880 17.68 -8.10 34.62
N ARG A 881 16.98 -9.22 34.83
CA ARG A 881 15.64 -9.31 35.42
C ARG A 881 15.41 -10.76 35.83
N GLY A 882 14.43 -11.00 36.71
CA GLY A 882 14.05 -12.36 37.08
C GLY A 882 13.08 -13.03 36.11
N HIS A 883 12.88 -14.32 36.30
CA HIS A 883 11.99 -15.17 35.52
C HIS A 883 11.13 -15.97 36.51
N GLY A 884 9.81 -15.88 36.39
CA GLY A 884 8.93 -16.48 37.41
C GLY A 884 9.03 -18.01 37.46
N ASP A 885 8.92 -18.57 38.67
CA ASP A 885 9.14 -19.99 38.96
C ASP A 885 8.21 -20.91 38.14
N PRO A 886 6.91 -20.60 37.93
CA PRO A 886 6.03 -21.41 37.08
C PRO A 886 6.50 -21.47 35.62
N GLN A 887 7.24 -20.46 35.16
CA GLN A 887 7.86 -20.45 33.83
C GLN A 887 9.25 -21.11 33.85
N ALA A 888 10.01 -20.95 34.94
CA ALA A 888 11.34 -21.52 35.10
C ALA A 888 11.36 -23.05 35.05
N VAL A 889 10.30 -23.70 35.54
CA VAL A 889 10.16 -25.17 35.51
C VAL A 889 9.66 -25.74 34.18
N GLU A 890 9.28 -24.89 33.22
CA GLU A 890 8.83 -25.29 31.88
C GLU A 890 9.96 -25.07 30.85
N PHE A 891 10.05 -25.96 29.85
CA PHE A 891 11.08 -25.80 28.82
C PHE A 891 10.72 -24.66 27.86
N GLU A 892 11.52 -23.59 27.88
CA GLU A 892 11.59 -22.62 26.78
C GLU A 892 12.48 -23.16 25.66
N THR A 893 12.12 -22.89 24.39
CA THR A 893 12.82 -23.43 23.22
C THR A 893 13.52 -22.34 22.43
N PHE A 894 14.81 -22.54 22.14
CA PHE A 894 15.65 -21.66 21.33
C PHE A 894 16.12 -22.43 20.09
N ASN A 895 15.79 -21.94 18.90
CA ASN A 895 16.28 -22.55 17.66
C ASN A 895 17.73 -22.14 17.43
N ILE A 896 18.64 -23.11 17.50
CA ILE A 896 20.08 -22.92 17.31
C ILE A 896 20.58 -23.53 16.00
N SER A 897 19.66 -23.82 15.06
CA SER A 897 19.99 -24.48 13.78
C SER A 897 20.95 -23.67 12.91
N GLU A 898 21.00 -22.34 13.08
CA GLU A 898 21.95 -21.48 12.37
C GLU A 898 23.39 -21.62 12.87
N HIS A 899 23.60 -22.32 13.99
CA HIS A 899 24.90 -22.65 14.57
C HIS A 899 25.31 -24.11 14.31
N ARG A 900 24.64 -24.81 13.37
CA ARG A 900 24.91 -26.21 13.04
C ARG A 900 26.38 -26.46 12.69
N GLU A 901 27.03 -25.51 12.02
CA GLU A 901 28.43 -25.57 11.64
C GLU A 901 29.40 -25.47 12.83
N LYS A 902 28.90 -25.19 14.04
CA LYS A 902 29.70 -25.19 15.27
C LYS A 902 29.79 -26.59 15.91
N PHE A 903 28.93 -27.54 15.54
CA PHE A 903 29.04 -28.94 15.98
C PHE A 903 30.20 -29.65 15.29
N ARG A 904 30.80 -30.62 15.98
CA ARG A 904 31.91 -31.45 15.48
C ARG A 904 31.53 -32.92 15.56
N LYS A 905 32.07 -33.74 14.65
CA LYS A 905 32.07 -35.20 14.83
C LYS A 905 32.98 -35.53 16.02
N GLY A 906 32.55 -36.44 16.89
CA GLY A 906 33.21 -36.77 18.15
C GLY A 906 32.83 -35.81 19.27
N LYS A 907 33.82 -35.37 20.06
CA LYS A 907 33.61 -34.57 21.26
C LYS A 907 33.01 -33.19 20.94
N ASN A 908 32.00 -32.80 21.70
CA ASN A 908 31.41 -31.46 21.76
C ASN A 908 31.27 -31.02 23.22
N VAL A 909 31.10 -29.72 23.45
CA VAL A 909 30.76 -29.17 24.77
C VAL A 909 29.71 -28.07 24.65
N LEU A 910 28.63 -28.22 25.42
CA LEU A 910 27.71 -27.13 25.72
C LEU A 910 28.17 -26.48 27.04
N ALA A 911 28.56 -25.21 26.96
CA ALA A 911 28.98 -24.43 28.11
C ALA A 911 27.91 -23.39 28.44
N ILE A 912 27.44 -23.35 29.69
CA ILE A 912 26.41 -22.41 30.15
C ILE A 912 26.99 -21.54 31.26
N HIS A 913 26.80 -20.23 31.12
CA HIS A 913 26.96 -19.28 32.21
C HIS A 913 25.57 -18.98 32.77
N GLY A 914 25.25 -19.59 33.91
CA GLY A 914 24.02 -19.35 34.65
C GLY A 914 24.12 -18.08 35.47
N LEU A 915 23.06 -17.27 35.46
CA LEU A 915 23.03 -15.95 36.07
C LEU A 915 21.84 -15.85 37.01
N ASN A 916 22.11 -15.45 38.24
CA ASN A 916 21.09 -15.10 39.22
C ASN A 916 20.97 -13.57 39.32
N VAL A 917 19.78 -13.02 39.60
CA VAL A 917 19.58 -11.58 39.79
C VAL A 917 20.25 -11.08 41.05
N ALA A 918 20.45 -11.89 42.09
CA ALA A 918 21.08 -11.47 43.35
C ALA A 918 21.80 -12.59 44.11
N PRO A 919 22.85 -12.27 44.91
CA PRO A 919 23.51 -13.29 45.72
C PRO A 919 22.58 -13.89 46.78
N GLY A 920 21.62 -13.10 47.29
CA GLY A 920 20.64 -13.55 48.27
C GLY A 920 19.33 -14.04 47.67
N SER A 921 19.27 -14.32 46.36
CA SER A 921 18.11 -15.00 45.79
C SER A 921 17.94 -16.37 46.43
N THR A 922 16.70 -16.78 46.61
CA THR A 922 16.34 -17.98 47.36
C THR A 922 16.48 -19.26 46.53
N ASP A 923 16.58 -19.10 45.22
CA ASP A 923 16.45 -20.14 44.22
C ASP A 923 17.34 -19.87 43.00
N MET A 924 17.66 -20.95 42.28
CA MET A 924 18.39 -20.91 41.02
C MET A 924 18.19 -22.23 40.29
N LEU A 925 17.93 -22.19 38.98
CA LEU A 925 17.83 -23.38 38.14
C LEU A 925 18.49 -23.14 36.78
N ILE A 926 19.31 -24.09 36.32
CA ILE A 926 19.80 -24.21 34.95
C ILE A 926 19.76 -25.68 34.54
N LEU A 927 18.88 -25.99 33.59
CA LEU A 927 18.75 -27.32 33.01
C LEU A 927 18.60 -27.19 31.48
N PRO A 928 19.73 -27.24 30.73
CA PRO A 928 19.72 -27.29 29.27
C PRO A 928 19.41 -28.70 28.74
N GLU A 929 18.69 -28.78 27.64
CA GLU A 929 18.69 -29.96 26.76
C GLU A 929 18.96 -29.51 25.31
N ILE A 930 19.70 -30.32 24.56
CA ILE A 930 19.75 -30.17 23.11
C ILE A 930 19.00 -31.34 22.49
N GLN A 931 17.96 -31.00 21.75
CA GLN A 931 17.17 -31.94 20.98
C GLN A 931 17.40 -31.70 19.50
N VAL A 932 17.61 -32.80 18.77
CA VAL A 932 17.57 -32.80 17.31
C VAL A 932 16.24 -33.40 16.91
N ASN A 933 15.41 -32.59 16.27
CA ASN A 933 14.18 -33.11 15.70
C ASN A 933 14.50 -33.85 14.40
N GLU A 934 14.15 -35.13 14.32
CA GLU A 934 14.48 -35.99 13.16
C GLU A 934 13.91 -35.42 11.85
N ILE A 935 12.79 -34.72 11.99
CA ILE A 935 12.18 -33.93 10.94
C ILE A 935 12.19 -32.46 11.34
N THR A 936 12.41 -31.58 10.37
CA THR A 936 12.31 -30.13 10.59
C THR A 936 10.88 -29.74 10.95
N MET A 937 10.71 -28.58 11.57
CA MET A 937 9.38 -27.99 11.81
C MET A 937 8.58 -27.86 10.50
N GLU A 938 9.24 -27.53 9.38
CA GLU A 938 8.59 -27.54 8.06
C GLU A 938 8.07 -28.95 7.71
N GLN A 939 8.89 -29.99 7.87
CA GLN A 939 8.50 -31.38 7.59
C GLN A 939 7.39 -31.87 8.52
N ALA A 940 7.46 -31.60 9.83
CA ALA A 940 6.44 -31.99 10.81
C ALA A 940 5.08 -31.34 10.50
N ILE A 941 5.07 -30.05 10.14
CA ILE A 941 3.86 -29.40 9.62
C ILE A 941 3.43 -30.08 8.31
N GLY A 942 4.39 -30.44 7.45
CA GLY A 942 4.16 -31.10 6.17
C GLY A 942 3.60 -32.52 6.22
N GLU A 943 3.65 -33.21 7.37
CA GLU A 943 2.96 -34.48 7.59
C GLU A 943 1.44 -34.29 7.79
N LEU A 944 1.05 -33.09 8.23
CA LEU A 944 -0.33 -32.76 8.57
C LEU A 944 -0.97 -31.79 7.57
N VAL A 945 -0.17 -30.97 6.91
CA VAL A 945 -0.59 -29.92 5.96
C VAL A 945 0.10 -30.16 4.63
N ASP A 946 -0.63 -30.05 3.53
CA ASP A 946 -0.02 -30.09 2.20
C ASP A 946 0.73 -28.78 1.98
N LEU A 947 2.06 -28.80 2.14
CA LEU A 947 2.88 -27.59 2.10
C LEU A 947 2.86 -26.92 0.74
N ASP A 948 2.90 -27.67 -0.37
CA ASP A 948 2.88 -27.06 -1.71
C ASP A 948 1.57 -26.32 -1.95
N ALA A 949 0.43 -26.93 -1.57
CA ALA A 949 -0.86 -26.26 -1.60
C ALA A 949 -0.90 -25.05 -0.64
N PHE A 950 -0.32 -25.18 0.55
CA PHE A 950 -0.30 -24.11 1.55
C PHE A 950 0.55 -22.91 1.12
N TYR A 951 1.73 -23.12 0.53
CA TYR A 951 2.57 -22.04 0.02
C TYR A 951 1.87 -21.27 -1.10
N ARG A 952 1.17 -21.98 -2.01
CA ARG A 952 0.35 -21.32 -3.04
C ARG A 952 -0.76 -20.49 -2.42
N PHE A 953 -1.56 -21.09 -1.53
CA PHE A 953 -2.62 -20.40 -0.79
C PHE A 953 -2.10 -19.14 -0.07
N TRP A 954 -1.01 -19.28 0.67
CA TRP A 954 -0.41 -18.20 1.47
C TRP A 954 0.22 -17.10 0.61
N ALA A 955 0.88 -17.46 -0.49
CA ALA A 955 1.43 -16.51 -1.44
C ALA A 955 0.31 -15.71 -2.13
N ILE A 956 -0.83 -16.32 -2.44
CA ILE A 956 -1.97 -15.63 -3.06
C ILE A 956 -2.67 -14.72 -2.06
N GLU A 957 -2.88 -15.14 -0.80
CA GLU A 957 -3.38 -14.23 0.25
C GLU A 957 -2.44 -13.01 0.43
N GLY A 958 -1.12 -13.27 0.41
CA GLY A 958 -0.09 -12.23 0.40
C GLY A 958 -0.25 -11.30 -0.80
N LEU A 959 -0.22 -11.82 -2.03
CA LEU A 959 -0.34 -11.08 -3.28
C LEU A 959 -1.59 -10.22 -3.35
N LEU A 960 -2.75 -10.77 -3.00
CA LEU A 960 -4.03 -10.07 -2.98
C LEU A 960 -4.17 -9.10 -1.81
N GLY A 961 -3.26 -9.09 -0.83
CA GLY A 961 -3.39 -8.28 0.37
C GLY A 961 -4.65 -8.66 1.18
N PHE A 962 -4.98 -9.96 1.23
CA PHE A 962 -6.23 -10.41 1.83
C PHE A 962 -6.15 -10.35 3.36
N TRP A 963 -6.53 -9.20 3.93
CA TRP A 963 -6.27 -8.93 5.34
C TRP A 963 -7.24 -9.62 6.31
N ASP A 964 -8.43 -10.01 5.86
CA ASP A 964 -9.43 -10.72 6.69
C ASP A 964 -9.40 -12.25 6.49
N GLY A 965 -8.37 -12.76 5.82
CA GLY A 965 -8.13 -14.20 5.60
C GLY A 965 -7.37 -14.89 6.73
N TYR A 966 -6.93 -16.13 6.49
CA TYR A 966 -6.28 -16.96 7.50
C TYR A 966 -4.96 -16.32 7.97
N THR A 967 -4.10 -15.97 7.03
CA THR A 967 -2.72 -15.59 7.34
C THR A 967 -2.59 -14.17 7.89
N ALA A 968 -3.66 -13.38 7.87
CA ALA A 968 -3.69 -11.99 8.35
C ALA A 968 -4.59 -11.75 9.57
N ASN A 969 -5.80 -12.32 9.63
CA ASN A 969 -6.73 -12.12 10.75
C ASN A 969 -7.20 -13.44 11.40
N ARG A 970 -6.76 -14.60 10.87
CA ARG A 970 -7.23 -15.94 11.30
C ARG A 970 -8.75 -16.07 11.17
N ASN A 971 -9.28 -15.49 10.10
CA ASN A 971 -10.70 -15.42 9.83
C ASN A 971 -10.98 -15.86 8.39
N ASN A 972 -12.24 -16.11 8.06
CA ASN A 972 -12.73 -16.42 6.71
C ASN A 972 -11.89 -17.44 5.93
N PHE A 973 -11.65 -18.62 6.52
CA PHE A 973 -10.96 -19.71 5.82
C PHE A 973 -11.61 -21.05 6.11
N PHE A 974 -11.28 -22.04 5.29
CA PHE A 974 -11.67 -23.42 5.53
C PHE A 974 -10.42 -24.30 5.52
N ILE A 975 -10.48 -25.40 6.26
CA ILE A 975 -9.50 -26.49 6.13
C ILE A 975 -10.22 -27.77 5.69
N TYR A 976 -9.63 -28.45 4.73
CA TYR A 976 -10.12 -29.73 4.20
C TYR A 976 -9.07 -30.81 4.45
N LEU A 977 -9.43 -31.85 5.21
CA LEU A 977 -8.62 -33.04 5.32
C LEU A 977 -8.88 -33.92 4.09
N ASN A 978 -7.95 -33.91 3.15
CA ASN A 978 -8.02 -34.72 1.94
C ASN A 978 -7.77 -36.19 2.30
N PRO A 979 -8.69 -37.12 1.99
CA PRO A 979 -8.54 -38.53 2.38
C PRO A 979 -7.47 -39.27 1.57
N GLU A 980 -7.01 -38.73 0.45
CA GLU A 980 -5.99 -39.35 -0.40
C GLU A 980 -4.58 -39.02 0.08
N SER A 981 -4.30 -37.74 0.34
CA SER A 981 -3.00 -37.31 0.89
C SER A 981 -2.93 -37.45 2.42
N ASP A 982 -4.09 -37.62 3.08
CA ASP A 982 -4.27 -37.47 4.53
C ASP A 982 -3.75 -36.12 5.07
N LYS A 983 -3.73 -35.06 4.27
CA LYS A 983 -3.24 -33.73 4.68
C LYS A 983 -4.31 -32.66 4.62
N PHE A 984 -4.17 -31.65 5.46
CA PHE A 984 -5.00 -30.46 5.44
C PHE A 984 -4.62 -29.56 4.26
N HIS A 985 -5.64 -29.14 3.52
CA HIS A 985 -5.57 -28.07 2.53
C HIS A 985 -6.35 -26.86 3.04
N PHE A 986 -5.75 -25.67 2.90
CA PHE A 986 -6.38 -24.42 3.24
C PHE A 986 -7.14 -23.87 2.03
N LEU A 987 -8.34 -23.37 2.26
CA LEU A 987 -9.24 -22.87 1.23
C LEU A 987 -9.69 -21.44 1.60
N PRO A 988 -9.61 -20.48 0.67
CA PRO A 988 -10.00 -19.10 0.94
C PRO A 988 -11.52 -18.99 1.05
N TRP A 989 -12.00 -18.11 1.92
CA TRP A 989 -13.40 -17.76 2.05
C TRP A 989 -13.54 -16.27 2.36
N GLY A 990 -14.74 -15.68 2.28
CA GLY A 990 -14.95 -14.27 2.63
C GLY A 990 -14.05 -13.26 1.91
N GLY A 991 -13.80 -13.45 0.61
CA GLY A 991 -12.91 -12.59 -0.18
C GLY A 991 -13.41 -11.17 -0.47
N ASP A 992 -14.28 -10.60 0.38
CA ASP A 992 -14.84 -9.27 0.21
C ASP A 992 -13.92 -8.12 0.69
N CYS A 993 -12.73 -8.48 1.18
CA CYS A 993 -11.67 -7.56 1.61
C CYS A 993 -10.31 -7.89 0.96
N MET A 994 -10.30 -8.43 -0.26
CA MET A 994 -9.08 -8.58 -1.08
C MET A 994 -8.77 -7.27 -1.83
N PHE A 995 -7.54 -7.15 -2.35
CA PHE A 995 -6.98 -5.98 -3.03
C PHE A 995 -6.78 -4.75 -2.13
N GLU A 996 -6.40 -4.98 -0.87
CA GLU A 996 -6.11 -3.93 0.12
C GLU A 996 -4.70 -4.10 0.70
N LYS A 997 -3.88 -3.03 0.73
CA LYS A 997 -2.48 -3.15 1.20
C LYS A 997 -2.37 -3.45 2.69
N ARG A 998 -3.34 -2.99 3.48
CA ARG A 998 -3.32 -3.02 4.94
C ARG A 998 -4.70 -3.35 5.49
N SER A 999 -4.71 -3.99 6.66
CA SER A 999 -5.91 -4.28 7.42
C SER A 999 -6.67 -3.01 7.78
N ARG A 1000 -8.00 -3.10 7.86
CA ARG A 1000 -8.83 -2.04 8.46
C ARG A 1000 -8.92 -2.15 9.98
N LEU A 1001 -8.44 -3.27 10.54
CA LEU A 1001 -8.36 -3.55 11.98
C LEU A 1001 -6.88 -3.58 12.41
N ARG A 1002 -6.49 -2.69 13.34
CA ARG A 1002 -5.14 -2.59 13.95
C ARG A 1002 -3.98 -2.72 12.94
N VAL A 1003 -3.49 -1.57 12.46
CA VAL A 1003 -2.38 -1.51 11.50
C VAL A 1003 -1.06 -1.32 12.24
N ASP A 1004 -0.22 -2.37 12.35
CA ASP A 1004 1.20 -2.13 12.59
C ASP A 1004 1.82 -1.61 11.28
N PRO A 1005 2.26 -0.34 11.23
CA PRO A 1005 2.78 0.25 10.00
C PRO A 1005 4.08 -0.40 9.51
N ARG A 1006 4.74 -1.21 10.35
CA ARG A 1006 5.97 -1.96 10.05
C ARG A 1006 5.70 -3.36 9.49
N ALA A 1007 4.46 -3.86 9.58
CA ALA A 1007 4.13 -5.20 9.10
C ALA A 1007 4.36 -5.30 7.58
N PRO A 1008 5.00 -6.37 7.10
CA PRO A 1008 5.24 -6.57 5.68
C PRO A 1008 3.94 -6.54 4.86
N ILE A 1009 4.03 -5.97 3.65
CA ILE A 1009 2.90 -5.95 2.73
C ILE A 1009 2.86 -7.19 1.84
N SER A 1010 4.00 -7.81 1.51
CA SER A 1010 4.11 -8.98 0.64
C SER A 1010 3.75 -10.30 1.31
N VAL A 1011 3.80 -10.37 2.65
CA VAL A 1011 3.52 -11.58 3.43
C VAL A 1011 2.70 -11.27 4.67
N LYS A 1012 1.87 -12.22 5.09
CA LYS A 1012 1.04 -12.15 6.30
C LYS A 1012 1.34 -13.36 7.18
N THR A 1013 1.56 -13.16 8.48
CA THR A 1013 2.07 -14.21 9.38
C THR A 1013 1.28 -14.30 10.70
N MET A 1014 0.03 -13.84 10.72
CA MET A 1014 -0.80 -13.87 11.92
C MET A 1014 -1.39 -15.26 12.19
N GLY A 1015 -1.56 -16.10 11.16
CA GLY A 1015 -1.92 -17.51 11.34
C GLY A 1015 -0.74 -18.33 11.87
N ARG A 1016 -0.97 -19.18 12.88
CA ARG A 1016 0.09 -19.89 13.60
C ARG A 1016 0.95 -20.79 12.71
N VAL A 1017 0.35 -21.46 11.71
CA VAL A 1017 1.07 -22.26 10.71
C VAL A 1017 2.00 -21.36 9.89
N ALA A 1018 1.47 -20.27 9.33
CA ALA A 1018 2.25 -19.29 8.56
C ALA A 1018 3.37 -18.66 9.40
N HIS A 1019 3.09 -18.29 10.65
CA HIS A 1019 4.07 -17.71 11.57
C HIS A 1019 5.26 -18.65 11.81
N ARG A 1020 4.98 -19.90 12.22
CA ARG A 1020 6.01 -20.90 12.54
C ARG A 1020 6.88 -21.20 11.33
N LEU A 1021 6.26 -21.42 10.17
CA LEU A 1021 6.94 -21.60 8.90
C LEU A 1021 7.83 -20.38 8.56
N TYR A 1022 7.31 -19.16 8.69
CA TYR A 1022 8.03 -17.93 8.32
C TYR A 1022 9.30 -17.69 9.15
N GLN A 1023 9.42 -18.25 10.35
CA GLN A 1023 10.64 -18.12 11.16
C GLN A 1023 11.83 -18.88 10.56
N ILE A 1024 11.60 -19.83 9.66
CA ILE A 1024 12.63 -20.65 9.03
C ILE A 1024 13.18 -19.96 7.77
N LYS A 1025 14.51 -19.84 7.64
CA LYS A 1025 15.16 -19.11 6.53
C LYS A 1025 14.89 -19.74 5.15
N SER A 1026 15.00 -21.06 5.03
CA SER A 1026 14.70 -21.80 3.80
C SER A 1026 13.25 -21.64 3.38
N VAL A 1027 12.32 -21.65 4.34
CA VAL A 1027 10.90 -21.40 4.11
C VAL A 1027 10.66 -20.00 3.54
N ARG A 1028 11.32 -18.96 4.07
CA ARG A 1028 11.21 -17.61 3.50
C ARG A 1028 11.68 -17.56 2.04
N GLN A 1029 12.73 -18.31 1.69
CA GLN A 1029 13.21 -18.42 0.32
C GLN A 1029 12.20 -19.16 -0.57
N ARG A 1030 11.63 -20.27 -0.09
CA ARG A 1030 10.58 -21.02 -0.79
C ARG A 1030 9.33 -20.17 -1.01
N TYR A 1031 8.87 -19.46 0.02
CA TYR A 1031 7.76 -18.51 -0.08
C TYR A 1031 8.02 -17.44 -1.13
N LEU A 1032 9.20 -16.81 -1.12
CA LEU A 1032 9.56 -15.81 -2.13
C LEU A 1032 9.55 -16.38 -3.55
N LYS A 1033 10.06 -17.60 -3.73
CA LYS A 1033 10.04 -18.29 -5.02
C LYS A 1033 8.60 -18.52 -5.48
N THR A 1034 7.74 -19.06 -4.62
CA THR A 1034 6.31 -19.28 -4.93
C THR A 1034 5.58 -17.97 -5.23
N LEU A 1035 5.82 -16.92 -4.44
CA LEU A 1035 5.21 -15.61 -4.64
C LEU A 1035 5.61 -15.01 -5.98
N LYS A 1036 6.91 -15.05 -6.33
CA LYS A 1036 7.40 -14.56 -7.63
C LYS A 1036 6.85 -15.38 -8.78
N GLN A 1037 6.80 -16.70 -8.66
CA GLN A 1037 6.21 -17.56 -9.68
C GLN A 1037 4.75 -17.19 -9.96
N ILE A 1038 3.93 -17.06 -8.92
CA ILE A 1038 2.51 -16.67 -9.09
C ILE A 1038 2.39 -15.25 -9.64
N LEU A 1039 3.25 -14.33 -9.20
CA LEU A 1039 3.31 -12.97 -9.71
C LEU A 1039 3.65 -12.96 -11.21
N ASP A 1040 4.60 -13.78 -11.66
CA ASP A 1040 5.04 -13.79 -13.06
C ASP A 1040 4.05 -14.56 -13.97
N GLU A 1041 3.46 -15.65 -13.49
CA GLU A 1041 2.56 -16.49 -14.29
C GLU A 1041 1.10 -15.99 -14.31
N HIS A 1042 0.62 -15.38 -13.22
CA HIS A 1042 -0.81 -15.10 -13.03
C HIS A 1042 -1.15 -13.64 -12.73
N TRP A 1043 -0.16 -12.76 -12.50
CA TRP A 1043 -0.38 -11.34 -12.24
C TRP A 1043 0.01 -10.48 -13.45
N ASN A 1044 -0.79 -10.55 -14.51
CA ASN A 1044 -0.66 -9.64 -15.65
C ASN A 1044 -1.51 -8.39 -15.40
N GLU A 1045 -0.87 -7.25 -15.15
CA GLU A 1045 -1.56 -6.01 -14.80
C GLU A 1045 -2.52 -5.55 -15.90
N GLU A 1046 -2.13 -5.62 -17.17
CA GLU A 1046 -2.98 -5.21 -18.29
C GLU A 1046 -4.24 -6.07 -18.41
N GLN A 1047 -4.09 -7.40 -18.31
CA GLN A 1047 -5.22 -8.33 -18.36
C GLN A 1047 -6.14 -8.18 -17.14
N LEU A 1048 -5.56 -7.99 -15.94
CA LEU A 1048 -6.35 -7.76 -14.73
C LEU A 1048 -7.11 -6.42 -14.80
N ILE A 1049 -6.50 -5.37 -15.32
CA ILE A 1049 -7.17 -4.08 -15.55
C ILE A 1049 -8.26 -4.22 -16.62
N ALA A 1050 -7.99 -4.89 -17.74
CA ALA A 1050 -8.98 -5.18 -18.77
C ALA A 1050 -10.16 -5.97 -18.21
N GLU A 1051 -9.91 -6.94 -17.33
CA GLU A 1051 -10.95 -7.70 -16.64
C GLU A 1051 -11.82 -6.81 -15.75
N THR A 1052 -11.24 -5.83 -15.05
CA THR A 1052 -12.07 -4.84 -14.32
C THR A 1052 -12.98 -4.03 -15.24
N HIS A 1053 -12.52 -3.68 -16.45
CA HIS A 1053 -13.34 -2.95 -17.42
C HIS A 1053 -14.45 -3.84 -18.00
N ARG A 1054 -14.14 -5.11 -18.28
CA ARG A 1054 -15.12 -6.09 -18.75
C ARG A 1054 -16.23 -6.30 -17.72
N ILE A 1055 -15.87 -6.50 -16.45
CA ILE A 1055 -16.85 -6.65 -15.37
C ILE A 1055 -17.63 -5.34 -15.17
N GLU A 1056 -16.97 -4.17 -15.19
CA GLU A 1056 -17.65 -2.87 -15.10
C GLU A 1056 -18.71 -2.71 -16.20
N ALA A 1057 -18.40 -3.09 -17.44
CA ALA A 1057 -19.31 -3.02 -18.56
C ALA A 1057 -20.52 -3.96 -18.44
N MET A 1058 -20.38 -5.07 -17.70
CA MET A 1058 -21.50 -5.99 -17.42
C MET A 1058 -22.50 -5.41 -16.41
N LEU A 1059 -22.09 -4.44 -15.59
CA LEU A 1059 -22.89 -3.87 -14.50
C LEU A 1059 -23.66 -2.64 -14.98
N LYS A 1060 -24.92 -2.82 -15.38
CA LYS A 1060 -25.76 -1.69 -15.82
C LYS A 1060 -26.23 -0.89 -14.59
N PRO A 1061 -26.40 0.45 -14.69
CA PRO A 1061 -26.87 1.27 -13.58
C PRO A 1061 -28.19 0.79 -12.95
N GLY A 1062 -29.10 0.22 -13.75
CA GLY A 1062 -30.38 -0.32 -13.27
C GLY A 1062 -30.28 -1.64 -12.49
N ASP A 1063 -29.16 -2.36 -12.61
CA ASP A 1063 -28.93 -3.60 -11.86
C ASP A 1063 -28.38 -3.32 -10.45
N LEU A 1064 -27.75 -2.16 -10.24
CA LEU A 1064 -27.08 -1.78 -9.01
C LEU A 1064 -28.04 -1.10 -8.02
N ALA A 1065 -27.89 -1.39 -6.73
CA ALA A 1065 -28.58 -0.62 -5.70
C ALA A 1065 -28.01 0.82 -5.59
N PRO A 1066 -28.78 1.81 -5.10
CA PRO A 1066 -28.31 3.19 -4.99
C PRO A 1066 -26.99 3.36 -4.21
N SER A 1067 -26.78 2.54 -3.18
CA SER A 1067 -25.52 2.54 -2.43
C SER A 1067 -24.33 2.00 -3.23
N GLN A 1068 -24.56 1.06 -4.16
CA GLN A 1068 -23.52 0.54 -5.05
C GLN A 1068 -23.15 1.56 -6.12
N VAL A 1069 -24.14 2.20 -6.76
CA VAL A 1069 -23.90 3.27 -7.74
C VAL A 1069 -23.02 4.38 -7.14
N ARG A 1070 -23.29 4.75 -5.89
CA ARG A 1070 -22.51 5.79 -5.18
C ARG A 1070 -21.10 5.38 -4.79
N THR A 1071 -20.87 4.12 -4.43
CA THR A 1071 -19.59 3.68 -3.80
C THR A 1071 -18.64 2.97 -4.75
N MET A 1072 -19.16 2.34 -5.81
CA MET A 1072 -18.39 1.52 -6.74
C MET A 1072 -17.29 2.31 -7.47
N PRO A 1073 -17.53 3.50 -8.06
CA PRO A 1073 -16.50 4.17 -8.85
C PRO A 1073 -15.20 4.46 -8.08
N GLY A 1074 -15.30 5.00 -6.86
CA GLY A 1074 -14.14 5.32 -6.03
C GLY A 1074 -13.37 4.08 -5.56
N LYS A 1075 -14.10 2.98 -5.29
CA LYS A 1075 -13.49 1.71 -4.84
C LYS A 1075 -12.85 0.94 -5.98
N LEU A 1076 -13.46 0.97 -7.16
CA LEU A 1076 -12.91 0.44 -8.40
C LEU A 1076 -11.62 1.15 -8.78
N PHE A 1077 -11.55 2.48 -8.63
CA PHE A 1077 -10.30 3.23 -8.79
C PHE A 1077 -9.19 2.72 -7.85
N GLY A 1078 -9.51 2.52 -6.56
CA GLY A 1078 -8.57 1.98 -5.58
C GLY A 1078 -8.09 0.57 -5.91
N LEU A 1079 -8.98 -0.30 -6.39
CA LEU A 1079 -8.66 -1.66 -6.84
C LEU A 1079 -7.71 -1.63 -8.05
N ARG A 1080 -8.00 -0.79 -9.06
CA ARG A 1080 -7.11 -0.61 -10.23
C ARG A 1080 -5.73 -0.07 -9.81
N GLN A 1081 -5.70 0.88 -8.87
CA GLN A 1081 -4.43 1.38 -8.31
C GLN A 1081 -3.66 0.30 -7.55
N PHE A 1082 -4.35 -0.57 -6.81
CA PHE A 1082 -3.73 -1.72 -6.15
C PHE A 1082 -3.07 -2.61 -7.21
N ILE A 1083 -3.80 -3.01 -8.26
CA ILE A 1083 -3.28 -3.85 -9.36
C ILE A 1083 -2.01 -3.25 -9.95
N ASN A 1084 -2.08 -1.99 -10.39
CA ASN A 1084 -0.98 -1.30 -11.07
C ASN A 1084 0.27 -1.08 -10.21
N THR A 1085 0.14 -1.08 -8.89
CA THR A 1085 1.28 -0.81 -7.98
C THR A 1085 1.81 -2.06 -7.29
N ARG A 1086 1.08 -3.19 -7.36
CA ARG A 1086 1.36 -4.34 -6.49
C ARG A 1086 2.71 -5.00 -6.76
N ARG A 1087 3.06 -5.20 -8.02
CA ARG A 1087 4.35 -5.77 -8.42
C ARG A 1087 5.52 -4.93 -7.91
N VAL A 1088 5.52 -3.63 -8.20
CA VAL A 1088 6.56 -2.69 -7.76
C VAL A 1088 6.71 -2.68 -6.22
N ASP A 1089 5.59 -2.72 -5.50
CA ASP A 1089 5.59 -2.77 -4.04
C ASP A 1089 6.25 -4.04 -3.50
N ILE A 1090 5.90 -5.22 -4.06
CA ILE A 1090 6.47 -6.51 -3.67
C ILE A 1090 7.96 -6.58 -4.04
N GLU A 1091 8.32 -6.19 -5.25
CA GLU A 1091 9.72 -6.20 -5.71
C GLU A 1091 10.61 -5.28 -4.87
N LYS A 1092 10.09 -4.11 -4.49
CA LYS A 1092 10.81 -3.17 -3.62
C LYS A 1092 11.02 -3.75 -2.22
N GLU A 1093 9.98 -4.31 -1.61
CA GLU A 1093 10.06 -4.89 -0.25
C GLU A 1093 10.97 -6.13 -0.21
N THR A 1094 11.01 -6.91 -1.30
CA THR A 1094 11.74 -8.18 -1.37
C THR A 1094 13.10 -8.09 -2.07
N ALA A 1095 13.58 -6.88 -2.36
CA ALA A 1095 14.84 -6.65 -3.10
C ALA A 1095 16.09 -7.25 -2.41
N ALA A 1096 16.08 -7.33 -1.08
CA ALA A 1096 17.14 -7.93 -0.26
C ALA A 1096 16.76 -9.32 0.29
N GLY A 1097 15.73 -9.96 -0.28
CA GLY A 1097 15.06 -11.14 0.28
C GLY A 1097 13.81 -10.77 1.09
N MET A 1098 13.12 -11.78 1.62
CA MET A 1098 11.89 -11.55 2.40
C MET A 1098 12.19 -10.81 3.72
N PRO A 1099 11.37 -9.82 4.11
CA PRO A 1099 11.58 -9.05 5.34
C PRO A 1099 11.49 -9.94 6.58
N ILE A 1100 12.38 -9.77 7.56
CA ILE A 1100 12.31 -10.52 8.82
C ILE A 1100 11.13 -9.98 9.65
N TRP A 1101 10.25 -10.89 10.09
CA TRP A 1101 9.11 -10.55 10.94
C TRP A 1101 8.89 -11.63 12.00
N THR A 1102 9.24 -11.30 13.25
CA THR A 1102 9.28 -12.23 14.39
C THR A 1102 8.13 -12.04 15.37
N ALA A 1103 7.24 -11.06 15.15
CA ALA A 1103 6.12 -10.80 16.05
C ALA A 1103 5.17 -12.01 16.08
N ALA A 1104 5.09 -12.67 17.24
CA ALA A 1104 4.25 -13.85 17.44
C ALA A 1104 2.76 -13.48 17.55
N PRO A 1105 1.86 -14.26 16.95
CA PRO A 1105 0.43 -14.04 17.12
C PRO A 1105 -0.02 -14.48 18.52
N GLY A 1106 -0.76 -13.62 19.23
CA GLY A 1106 -1.52 -14.02 20.43
C GLY A 1106 -2.76 -14.86 20.07
N PRO A 1107 -3.46 -15.48 21.03
CA PRO A 1107 -4.67 -16.26 20.74
C PRO A 1107 -5.78 -15.39 20.12
N PRO A 1108 -6.75 -16.00 19.40
CA PRO A 1108 -7.90 -15.24 18.88
C PRO A 1108 -8.69 -14.58 20.03
N PRO A 1109 -9.31 -13.40 19.78
CA PRO A 1109 -9.94 -12.61 20.84
C PRO A 1109 -11.13 -13.35 21.48
N GLN A 1110 -11.24 -13.17 22.80
CA GLN A 1110 -12.34 -13.60 23.64
C GLN A 1110 -12.84 -12.39 24.45
N LEU A 1111 -14.15 -12.13 24.44
CA LEU A 1111 -14.78 -11.08 25.22
C LEU A 1111 -15.57 -11.72 26.38
N GLN A 1112 -15.43 -11.14 27.57
CA GLN A 1112 -16.32 -11.43 28.70
C GLN A 1112 -17.57 -10.54 28.62
N PRO A 1113 -18.75 -11.04 29.04
CA PRO A 1113 -19.92 -10.18 29.19
C PRO A 1113 -19.62 -9.08 30.22
N PRO A 1114 -20.08 -7.84 30.00
CA PRO A 1114 -19.86 -6.77 30.96
C PRO A 1114 -20.49 -7.14 32.31
N ASN A 1115 -19.72 -7.04 33.40
CA ASN A 1115 -20.24 -7.16 34.76
C ASN A 1115 -21.36 -6.14 34.97
N VAL A 1116 -22.55 -6.61 35.34
CA VAL A 1116 -23.66 -5.77 35.78
C VAL A 1116 -23.36 -5.30 37.21
N GLN A 1117 -22.30 -4.52 37.40
CA GLN A 1117 -22.05 -3.75 38.62
C GLN A 1117 -21.21 -2.52 38.26
N GLY A 1118 -21.83 -1.34 38.39
CA GLY A 1118 -21.15 -0.04 38.36
C GLY A 1118 -21.24 0.71 37.03
N ARG A 1119 -22.05 1.78 37.00
CA ARG A 1119 -22.02 2.80 35.94
C ARG A 1119 -20.64 3.48 35.95
N GLY A 1120 -19.79 3.14 34.99
CA GLY A 1120 -18.52 3.81 34.69
C GLY A 1120 -18.42 4.09 33.19
N ASN A 1121 -18.26 5.37 32.86
CA ASN A 1121 -18.24 6.01 31.54
C ASN A 1121 -17.46 5.23 30.43
N PRO A 1122 -18.06 4.89 29.27
CA PRO A 1122 -17.35 4.25 28.17
C PRO A 1122 -16.67 5.31 27.29
N ARG A 1123 -15.52 5.80 27.76
CA ARG A 1123 -14.50 6.39 26.89
C ARG A 1123 -13.15 5.79 27.25
N THR A 1124 -12.84 4.65 26.64
CA THR A 1124 -11.51 4.24 26.14
C THR A 1124 -11.55 2.74 25.83
N GLY A 1125 -11.38 2.41 24.56
CA GLY A 1125 -11.35 1.05 24.06
C GLY A 1125 -11.17 1.06 22.55
N ASN A 1126 -10.03 1.60 22.10
CA ASN A 1126 -9.59 1.57 20.70
C ASN A 1126 -8.78 0.29 20.42
#